data_AF-A0A6N9SPD9-F1
#
_entry.id   AF-A0A6N9SPD9-F1
#
_cell.length_a   1.000
_cell.length_b   1.000
_cell.length_c   1.000
_cell.angle_alpha   90.00
_cell.angle_beta   90.00
_cell.angle_gamma   90.00
#
_symmetry.space_group_name_H-M   'P 1'
#
loop_
_entity.id
_entity.type
_entity.pdbx_description
1 polymer ?
#
loop_
_entity_poly.entity_id
_entity_poly.type
_entity_poly.pdbx_seq_one_letter_code
_entity_poly.pdbx_strand_id
1 'polypeptide(L)'
;MHQYLGLATISGSRGVTLVRVWGLWACLWAGSMLGGGVLAAEGEASPNVAFYLGTDAPLDLLQAFDEVIVDPAVFALPSSERYPHTRWAARVEITQKDYQGTPAAWLEKTLAPLWGKGFRDFYLTDKERGGDSFFSAPPSTEDRWLSLALTEVHGEFKGARIFLRNHLPVADARGDLLAGWVVESIFQPYDALQGWFLTVDPHRLDEQLSQLHHWQEKYPGVPLIDLELAQTYDREGQQALARKSAQAGLIPYVTSPDENIVGIGKLRVMPRKILVVQSLDPGTAIEEGTGSKILSLPLDYLGYDVRYVNVNEGLPEDITPDRYAGIAVFLDKDVADQDKWRLWFLKEVHRHVPVAVFDRFGFDIDIETAQVLDLKVLPSGYLPGATARILHTAPMIGFEHAPQVEIQDAVGLAIGPTGQSLAQIQVGDTIMDMAATLPWGGYALAPFSLEYVGELNRNYWVIDPLKFLRQSLSLPAMPVPDTTSENGRRLFFVQVDGDGFPSRAEFPGYDYGAEALYDQIFKKYPIPMTVSVVEGEIGPTGKYPALSPRLESIARKIFALPNIEIGSHTYSHPLDWILADPKYGQQKEQLSMQIPGYTFDLKREIEGSIEYINGRLAPPGKKVRVLQWSGAANPTAAALEEAWKAGVYNINGGDTLPVKPDGSWTDISGAGIAKGKGDQNYQIYAAEMNENIYTNDWTRPFYGMVRVLETYEITEFPLRIKPVDIYFHFYSGTKLASLKALQNVYDVTLKQPVFPVYTSDFIQKVLDARHASVAMQEGQWQIRTGRSLREFRLPVGEIPDLTHSSGVVGYLSVPGGTYVHLGDDQASVSLLPVNHPADPLPYVSAATAYITHFKRQGRGIRFDARGYYQPYVLLSHADHACGFKVDGREVQSTEDGKGRLKVSFPPSVGEQGPVHDIEVHCHD
;
A
#
# COMPACT_ATOMS: atom_id res chain seq x y z
N MET A 1 -29.69 -42.49 -38.29
CA MET A 1 -29.95 -43.88 -38.76
C MET A 1 -30.21 -44.71 -37.51
N HIS A 2 -31.44 -45.23 -37.31
CA HIS A 2 -31.95 -46.05 -36.17
C HIS A 2 -31.70 -45.49 -34.74
N GLN A 3 -32.71 -45.10 -33.92
CA GLN A 3 -33.73 -45.92 -33.19
C GLN A 3 -33.11 -46.83 -32.09
N TYR A 4 -33.73 -47.19 -30.96
CA TYR A 4 -35.13 -47.21 -30.45
C TYR A 4 -35.20 -46.54 -29.03
N LEU A 5 -36.24 -45.80 -28.60
CA LEU A 5 -37.60 -46.19 -28.08
C LEU A 5 -37.56 -46.84 -26.66
N GLY A 6 -38.47 -46.60 -25.69
CA GLY A 6 -39.74 -45.83 -25.62
C GLY A 6 -39.96 -45.17 -24.24
N LEU A 7 -40.94 -44.27 -24.01
CA LEU A 7 -42.41 -44.50 -23.86
C LEU A 7 -42.75 -45.51 -22.73
N ALA A 8 -43.75 -45.31 -21.86
CA ALA A 8 -45.04 -44.60 -21.97
C ALA A 8 -45.56 -44.24 -20.54
N THR A 9 -46.68 -43.58 -20.16
CA THR A 9 -47.78 -42.68 -20.68
C THR A 9 -48.76 -42.47 -19.47
N ILE A 10 -49.78 -41.58 -19.34
CA ILE A 10 -50.50 -40.58 -20.18
C ILE A 10 -51.27 -39.57 -19.27
N SER A 11 -51.90 -38.52 -19.85
CA SER A 11 -52.98 -37.67 -19.27
C SER A 11 -52.59 -36.51 -18.33
N GLY A 12 -53.17 -35.30 -18.41
CA GLY A 12 -54.14 -34.83 -19.42
C GLY A 12 -54.68 -33.38 -19.26
N SER A 13 -54.42 -32.54 -20.28
CA SER A 13 -55.24 -31.42 -20.81
C SER A 13 -55.72 -30.24 -19.94
N ARG A 14 -55.42 -29.02 -20.45
CA ARG A 14 -56.30 -27.83 -20.74
C ARG A 14 -57.53 -27.57 -19.82
N GLY A 15 -57.85 -26.35 -19.36
CA GLY A 15 -57.38 -24.99 -19.71
C GLY A 15 -58.57 -24.01 -19.92
N VAL A 16 -58.30 -22.69 -19.92
CA VAL A 16 -59.24 -21.57 -20.23
C VAL A 16 -60.17 -21.05 -19.11
N THR A 17 -59.66 -20.04 -18.39
CA THR A 17 -60.20 -18.68 -18.07
C THR A 17 -61.71 -18.31 -18.01
N LEU A 18 -61.97 -17.37 -17.05
CA LEU A 18 -62.97 -16.27 -17.02
C LEU A 18 -64.39 -16.43 -16.38
N VAL A 19 -64.64 -15.56 -15.37
CA VAL A 19 -65.80 -14.62 -15.22
C VAL A 19 -66.98 -14.88 -14.23
N ARG A 20 -66.92 -14.15 -13.10
CA ARG A 20 -67.99 -13.43 -12.30
C ARG A 20 -69.04 -14.20 -11.45
N VAL A 21 -69.71 -13.65 -10.40
CA VAL A 21 -69.59 -12.49 -9.43
C VAL A 21 -70.63 -12.74 -8.27
N TRP A 22 -70.63 -11.91 -7.19
CA TRP A 22 -71.62 -11.73 -6.08
C TRP A 22 -71.33 -12.56 -4.80
N GLY A 23 -71.36 -12.02 -3.57
CA GLY A 23 -71.50 -10.62 -3.05
C GLY A 23 -70.75 -10.47 -1.71
N LEU A 24 -70.87 -9.44 -0.86
CA LEU A 24 -71.79 -8.29 -0.78
C LEU A 24 -71.10 -7.01 -0.20
N TRP A 25 -71.57 -5.83 -0.65
CA TRP A 25 -71.83 -4.58 0.09
C TRP A 25 -70.82 -3.96 1.10
N ALA A 26 -70.06 -2.98 0.59
CA ALA A 26 -70.28 -1.52 0.78
C ALA A 26 -69.89 -0.74 2.08
N CYS A 27 -69.08 0.30 1.83
CA CYS A 27 -69.11 1.67 2.38
C CYS A 27 -68.29 2.06 3.64
N LEU A 28 -67.32 2.96 3.37
CA LEU A 28 -66.90 4.13 4.17
C LEU A 28 -66.30 3.90 5.57
N TRP A 29 -65.04 4.31 5.74
CA TRP A 29 -64.70 5.63 6.32
C TRP A 29 -63.29 6.06 5.87
N ALA A 30 -63.00 7.36 5.92
CA ALA A 30 -61.66 7.90 5.64
C ALA A 30 -61.10 8.57 6.90
N GLY A 31 -59.79 8.43 7.15
CA GLY A 31 -59.15 9.02 8.33
C GLY A 31 -57.63 8.95 8.30
N SER A 32 -56.99 10.13 8.36
CA SER A 32 -55.63 10.34 8.86
C SER A 32 -54.52 9.36 8.43
N MET A 33 -54.07 9.42 7.17
CA MET A 33 -52.64 9.23 6.89
C MET A 33 -51.89 10.53 7.21
N LEU A 34 -51.61 10.72 8.51
CA LEU A 34 -50.65 11.69 9.05
C LEU A 34 -49.69 10.97 10.00
N GLY A 35 -49.14 9.84 9.54
CA GLY A 35 -47.90 9.32 10.10
C GLY A 35 -46.79 10.26 9.65
N GLY A 36 -46.26 11.07 10.58
CA GLY A 36 -45.17 11.97 10.28
C GLY A 36 -43.96 11.19 9.77
N GLY A 37 -43.31 11.70 8.72
CA GLY A 37 -42.01 11.22 8.31
C GLY A 37 -41.02 11.53 9.44
N VAL A 38 -40.80 10.56 10.33
CA VAL A 38 -39.62 10.54 11.18
C VAL A 38 -38.45 10.38 10.21
N LEU A 39 -37.82 11.50 9.89
CA LEU A 39 -36.42 11.50 9.50
C LEU A 39 -35.72 10.72 10.61
N ALA A 40 -35.25 9.51 10.30
CA ALA A 40 -34.26 8.88 11.13
C ALA A 40 -33.08 9.85 11.14
N ALA A 41 -32.85 10.51 12.26
CA ALA A 41 -31.58 11.16 12.48
C ALA A 41 -30.53 10.06 12.33
N GLU A 42 -29.57 10.25 11.43
CA GLU A 42 -28.48 9.31 11.23
C GLU A 42 -27.76 9.17 12.58
N GLY A 43 -27.96 8.02 13.23
CA GLY A 43 -27.34 7.74 14.51
C GLY A 43 -25.84 7.73 14.28
N GLU A 44 -25.12 8.61 14.99
CA GLU A 44 -23.69 8.77 14.83
C GLU A 44 -23.01 7.41 15.01
N ALA A 45 -22.35 6.92 13.95
CA ALA A 45 -21.88 5.54 13.90
C ALA A 45 -20.89 5.29 15.05
N SER A 46 -21.13 4.23 15.84
CA SER A 46 -20.30 3.95 17.01
C SER A 46 -18.83 3.77 16.58
N PRO A 47 -17.87 4.49 17.19
CA PRO A 47 -16.50 4.54 16.69
C PRO A 47 -15.83 3.17 16.75
N ASN A 48 -14.99 2.89 15.76
CA ASN A 48 -14.06 1.77 15.80
C ASN A 48 -12.90 2.14 16.74
N VAL A 49 -12.79 1.43 17.86
CA VAL A 49 -11.77 1.67 18.88
C VAL A 49 -10.77 0.52 18.90
N ALA A 50 -9.48 0.83 19.02
CA ALA A 50 -8.40 -0.15 19.18
C ALA A 50 -7.52 0.13 20.41
N PHE A 51 -6.85 -0.93 20.88
CA PHE A 51 -5.90 -0.89 21.99
C PHE A 51 -4.56 -1.42 21.50
N TYR A 52 -3.50 -0.62 21.69
CA TYR A 52 -2.13 -0.97 21.30
C TYR A 52 -1.08 -0.41 22.28
N LEU A 53 -0.64 -1.24 23.23
CA LEU A 53 0.30 -0.85 24.29
C LEU A 53 1.77 -1.20 24.02
N GLY A 54 2.07 -1.77 22.85
CA GLY A 54 3.43 -2.12 22.42
C GLY A 54 4.30 -0.92 22.03
N THR A 55 5.62 -1.11 22.05
CA THR A 55 6.63 -0.05 21.81
C THR A 55 6.79 0.38 20.34
N ASP A 56 6.34 -0.43 19.39
CA ASP A 56 6.57 -0.27 17.95
C ASP A 56 5.22 -0.19 17.21
N ALA A 57 4.35 0.76 17.58
CA ALA A 57 2.97 0.81 17.11
C ALA A 57 2.86 0.88 15.56
N PRO A 58 2.16 -0.07 14.90
CA PRO A 58 2.05 -0.12 13.44
C PRO A 58 1.02 0.92 12.95
N LEU A 59 1.43 2.18 12.87
CA LEU A 59 0.58 3.33 12.55
C LEU A 59 -0.19 3.15 11.22
N ASP A 60 0.43 2.50 10.23
CA ASP A 60 -0.16 2.14 8.94
C ASP A 60 -1.42 1.27 9.08
N LEU A 61 -1.46 0.37 10.07
CA LEU A 61 -2.62 -0.48 10.36
C LEU A 61 -3.58 0.20 11.35
N LEU A 62 -3.03 0.85 12.38
CA LEU A 62 -3.81 1.48 13.44
C LEU A 62 -4.63 2.69 12.97
N GLN A 63 -4.27 3.35 11.87
CA GLN A 63 -5.08 4.44 11.30
C GLN A 63 -6.48 3.98 10.82
N ALA A 64 -6.72 2.66 10.72
CA ALA A 64 -8.02 2.12 10.34
C ALA A 64 -9.12 2.43 11.38
N PHE A 65 -8.71 2.72 12.62
CA PHE A 65 -9.59 2.96 13.75
C PHE A 65 -9.78 4.47 13.98
N ASP A 66 -10.91 4.84 14.57
CA ASP A 66 -11.28 6.23 14.86
C ASP A 66 -10.62 6.73 16.15
N GLU A 67 -10.38 5.83 17.09
CA GLU A 67 -9.68 6.06 18.36
C GLU A 67 -8.73 4.89 18.65
N VAL A 68 -7.48 5.18 19.02
CA VAL A 68 -6.48 4.18 19.41
C VAL A 68 -5.92 4.49 20.79
N ILE A 69 -6.15 3.60 21.75
CA ILE A 69 -5.56 3.63 23.08
C ILE A 69 -4.09 3.18 22.98
N VAL A 70 -3.17 4.01 23.47
CA VAL A 70 -1.72 3.79 23.43
C VAL A 70 -1.08 4.05 24.79
N ASP A 71 0.04 3.39 25.10
CA ASP A 71 0.79 3.69 26.32
C ASP A 71 1.70 4.93 26.13
N PRO A 72 1.45 6.05 26.83
CA PRO A 72 2.15 7.31 26.61
C PRO A 72 3.56 7.35 27.22
N ALA A 73 4.04 6.27 27.83
CA ALA A 73 5.43 6.12 28.23
C ALA A 73 6.34 5.71 27.06
N VAL A 74 5.80 4.98 26.07
CA VAL A 74 6.55 4.44 24.92
C VAL A 74 6.07 4.98 23.58
N PHE A 75 4.82 5.46 23.48
CA PHE A 75 4.25 6.07 22.28
C PHE A 75 4.53 7.58 22.19
N ALA A 76 4.85 8.05 20.99
CA ALA A 76 4.92 9.47 20.64
C ALA A 76 3.81 9.81 19.63
N LEU A 77 3.07 10.90 19.86
CA LEU A 77 1.98 11.32 18.98
C LEU A 77 2.49 11.60 17.55
N PRO A 78 1.91 10.95 16.51
CA PRO A 78 2.27 11.24 15.14
C PRO A 78 1.66 12.57 14.67
N SER A 79 2.09 13.07 13.50
CA SER A 79 1.47 14.26 12.89
C SER A 79 0.03 13.97 12.49
N SER A 80 -0.90 14.85 12.89
CA SER A 80 -2.30 14.81 12.46
C SER A 80 -2.47 15.04 10.96
N GLU A 81 -1.50 15.63 10.26
CA GLU A 81 -1.52 15.72 8.78
C GLU A 81 -1.29 14.37 8.09
N ARG A 82 -0.74 13.37 8.81
CA ARG A 82 -0.41 12.04 8.28
C ARG A 82 -1.47 11.00 8.59
N TYR A 83 -2.19 11.15 9.70
CA TYR A 83 -3.27 10.26 10.13
C TYR A 83 -4.49 11.07 10.60
N PRO A 84 -5.17 11.80 9.70
CA PRO A 84 -6.18 12.80 10.06
C PRO A 84 -7.46 12.21 10.69
N HIS A 85 -7.77 10.93 10.41
CA HIS A 85 -9.00 10.25 10.85
C HIS A 85 -8.86 9.40 12.12
N THR A 86 -7.72 9.50 12.82
CA THR A 86 -7.43 8.68 13.99
C THR A 86 -7.04 9.53 15.18
N ARG A 87 -7.84 9.44 16.24
CA ARG A 87 -7.56 9.99 17.56
C ARG A 87 -6.66 9.03 18.34
N TRP A 88 -5.81 9.58 19.21
CA TRP A 88 -4.84 8.82 19.99
C TRP A 88 -5.08 9.09 21.47
N ALA A 89 -5.58 8.08 22.20
CA ALA A 89 -5.93 8.17 23.59
C ALA A 89 -4.79 7.66 24.49
N ALA A 90 -4.40 8.46 25.49
CA ALA A 90 -3.38 8.04 26.45
C ALA A 90 -3.97 7.08 27.48
N ARG A 91 -3.40 5.88 27.59
CA ARG A 91 -3.61 4.98 28.73
C ARG A 91 -3.11 5.66 30.02
N VAL A 92 -3.95 5.64 31.05
CA VAL A 92 -3.64 6.14 32.39
C VAL A 92 -3.93 5.05 33.40
N GLU A 93 -2.87 4.43 33.91
CA GLU A 93 -2.93 3.45 34.99
C GLU A 93 -3.09 4.17 36.34
N ILE A 94 -4.18 3.86 37.04
CA ILE A 94 -4.51 4.38 38.37
C ILE A 94 -4.09 3.34 39.41
N THR A 95 -3.36 3.76 40.44
CA THR A 95 -2.83 2.86 41.47
C THR A 95 -3.52 3.06 42.81
N GLN A 96 -3.43 2.07 43.70
CA GLN A 96 -3.84 2.18 45.11
C GLN A 96 -3.22 3.37 45.85
N LYS A 97 -2.06 3.88 45.40
CA LYS A 97 -1.45 5.09 45.96
C LYS A 97 -2.14 6.37 45.49
N ASP A 98 -2.70 6.38 44.28
CA ASP A 98 -3.45 7.52 43.76
C ASP A 98 -4.86 7.59 44.37
N TYR A 99 -5.52 6.45 44.60
CA TYR A 99 -6.77 6.35 45.37
C TYR A 99 -6.66 6.84 46.82
N GLN A 100 -5.45 6.83 47.41
CA GLN A 100 -5.16 7.42 48.73
C GLN A 100 -4.93 8.95 48.68
N GLY A 101 -4.77 9.52 47.48
CA GLY A 101 -4.61 10.96 47.26
C GLY A 101 -5.92 11.69 46.98
N THR A 102 -5.85 12.98 46.67
CA THR A 102 -7.01 13.74 46.15
C THR A 102 -7.02 13.69 44.62
N PRO A 103 -8.21 13.64 43.97
CA PRO A 103 -8.30 13.61 42.51
C PRO A 103 -7.59 14.78 41.81
N ALA A 104 -7.71 16.01 42.34
CA ALA A 104 -7.01 17.18 41.80
C ALA A 104 -5.47 17.05 41.87
N ALA A 105 -4.91 16.42 42.91
CA ALA A 105 -3.46 16.19 43.00
C ALA A 105 -2.99 15.08 42.03
N TRP A 106 -3.84 14.08 41.76
CA TRP A 106 -3.59 13.10 40.69
C TRP A 106 -3.68 13.74 39.30
N LEU A 107 -4.63 14.65 39.08
CA LEU A 107 -4.85 15.38 37.83
C LEU A 107 -3.59 16.16 37.41
N GLU A 108 -3.08 17.00 38.31
CA GLU A 108 -1.84 17.78 38.15
C GLU A 108 -0.60 16.89 37.94
N LYS A 109 -0.50 15.79 38.69
CA LYS A 109 0.62 14.85 38.62
C LYS A 109 0.64 14.01 37.33
N THR A 110 -0.54 13.67 36.80
CA THR A 110 -0.69 12.54 35.86
C THR A 110 -1.29 12.96 34.52
N LEU A 111 -2.38 13.74 34.51
CA LEU A 111 -3.05 14.15 33.26
C LEU A 111 -2.50 15.47 32.71
N ALA A 112 -2.13 16.45 33.55
CA ALA A 112 -1.56 17.72 33.08
C ALA A 112 -0.29 17.53 32.21
N PRO A 113 0.66 16.62 32.54
CA PRO A 113 1.81 16.33 31.67
C PRO A 113 1.41 15.68 30.33
N LEU A 114 0.38 14.84 30.30
CA LEU A 114 -0.11 14.19 29.08
C LEU A 114 -0.88 15.17 28.18
N TRP A 115 -1.68 16.05 28.78
CA TRP A 115 -2.29 17.19 28.09
C TRP A 115 -1.24 18.13 27.52
N GLY A 116 -0.14 18.36 28.25
CA GLY A 116 1.04 19.08 27.78
C GLY A 116 1.79 18.41 26.62
N LYS A 117 1.83 17.06 26.58
CA LYS A 117 2.32 16.29 25.41
C LYS A 117 1.41 16.40 24.18
N GLY A 118 0.15 16.82 24.35
CA GLY A 118 -0.83 17.00 23.27
C GLY A 118 -2.05 16.08 23.32
N PHE A 119 -2.08 15.08 24.20
CA PHE A 119 -3.22 14.16 24.33
C PHE A 119 -4.50 14.89 24.79
N ARG A 120 -5.64 14.53 24.21
CA ARG A 120 -6.98 15.06 24.56
C ARG A 120 -7.96 13.97 25.00
N ASP A 121 -7.59 12.72 24.79
CA ASP A 121 -8.41 11.55 25.02
C ASP A 121 -7.62 10.65 25.99
N PHE A 122 -8.29 10.11 27.01
CA PHE A 122 -7.65 9.36 28.09
C PHE A 122 -8.42 8.08 28.41
N TYR A 123 -7.70 6.97 28.56
CA TYR A 123 -8.24 5.68 28.96
C TYR A 123 -7.85 5.37 30.40
N LEU A 124 -8.80 5.44 31.31
CA LEU A 124 -8.60 5.23 32.74
C LEU A 124 -8.79 3.74 33.09
N THR A 125 -7.80 3.16 33.76
CA THR A 125 -7.79 1.75 34.18
C THR A 125 -7.02 1.60 35.48
N ASP A 126 -7.50 0.77 36.40
CA ASP A 126 -6.65 0.10 37.39
C ASP A 126 -6.41 -1.37 37.00
N LYS A 127 -5.41 -2.00 37.61
CA LYS A 127 -5.03 -3.41 37.38
C LYS A 127 -5.65 -4.39 38.38
N GLU A 128 -6.36 -3.89 39.39
CA GLU A 128 -6.77 -4.71 40.55
C GLU A 128 -8.17 -5.30 40.39
N ARG A 129 -8.91 -4.90 39.34
CA ARG A 129 -10.27 -5.37 39.04
C ARG A 129 -10.39 -6.20 37.77
N GLY A 130 -9.83 -7.40 37.81
CA GLY A 130 -10.20 -8.48 36.89
C GLY A 130 -11.50 -9.18 37.32
N GLY A 131 -12.23 -9.75 36.35
CA GLY A 131 -13.32 -10.70 36.57
C GLY A 131 -14.50 -10.16 37.40
N ASP A 132 -14.91 -10.95 38.40
CA ASP A 132 -16.14 -10.81 39.20
C ASP A 132 -16.30 -9.45 39.88
N SER A 133 -15.17 -8.79 40.17
CA SER A 133 -15.10 -7.54 40.90
C SER A 133 -15.78 -6.36 40.18
N PHE A 134 -15.92 -6.36 38.85
CA PHE A 134 -16.39 -5.18 38.12
C PHE A 134 -17.90 -4.92 38.26
N PHE A 135 -18.71 -5.98 38.38
CA PHE A 135 -20.16 -5.90 38.62
C PHE A 135 -20.51 -5.75 40.10
N SER A 136 -19.52 -5.59 41.00
CA SER A 136 -19.79 -5.57 42.44
C SER A 136 -20.50 -4.29 42.91
N ALA A 137 -21.54 -4.49 43.73
CA ALA A 137 -22.28 -3.44 44.41
C ALA A 137 -22.34 -3.74 45.92
N PRO A 138 -22.38 -2.73 46.81
CA PRO A 138 -22.51 -1.29 46.56
C PRO A 138 -21.19 -0.59 46.14
N PRO A 139 -21.23 0.67 45.65
CA PRO A 139 -20.05 1.39 45.19
C PRO A 139 -18.98 1.54 46.29
N SER A 140 -17.75 1.16 45.96
CA SER A 140 -16.57 1.21 46.83
C SER A 140 -16.08 2.64 47.10
N THR A 141 -15.00 2.77 47.88
CA THR A 141 -14.27 4.05 48.05
C THR A 141 -13.62 4.51 46.75
N GLU A 142 -13.09 3.57 45.97
CA GLU A 142 -12.38 3.81 44.70
C GLU A 142 -13.34 4.33 43.63
N ASP A 143 -14.54 3.74 43.53
CA ASP A 143 -15.59 4.19 42.59
C ASP A 143 -16.04 5.65 42.90
N ARG A 144 -16.09 6.02 44.19
CA ARG A 144 -16.40 7.40 44.61
C ARG A 144 -15.25 8.36 44.30
N TRP A 145 -14.01 7.90 44.45
CA TRP A 145 -12.82 8.67 44.06
C TRP A 145 -12.79 8.92 42.55
N LEU A 146 -13.05 7.90 41.73
CA LEU A 146 -13.16 8.01 40.27
C LEU A 146 -14.30 8.94 39.85
N SER A 147 -15.47 8.84 40.50
CA SER A 147 -16.60 9.74 40.25
C SER A 147 -16.25 11.21 40.50
N LEU A 148 -15.40 11.50 41.49
CA LEU A 148 -14.86 12.84 41.71
C LEU A 148 -13.80 13.19 40.66
N ALA A 149 -12.88 12.28 40.35
CA ALA A 149 -11.83 12.48 39.34
C ALA A 149 -12.40 12.87 37.96
N LEU A 150 -13.42 12.16 37.47
CA LEU A 150 -14.14 12.52 36.23
C LEU A 150 -14.70 13.95 36.28
N THR A 151 -15.08 14.44 37.45
CA THR A 151 -15.64 15.78 37.63
C THR A 151 -14.54 16.86 37.58
N GLU A 152 -13.40 16.62 38.24
CA GLU A 152 -12.24 17.52 38.18
C GLU A 152 -11.65 17.59 36.76
N VAL A 153 -11.55 16.45 36.08
CA VAL A 153 -11.07 16.32 34.69
C VAL A 153 -11.86 17.24 33.75
N HIS A 154 -13.19 17.16 33.76
CA HIS A 154 -14.04 17.98 32.90
C HIS A 154 -14.14 19.45 33.33
N GLY A 155 -13.79 19.77 34.58
CA GLY A 155 -13.66 21.13 35.08
C GLY A 155 -12.43 21.85 34.50
N GLU A 156 -11.27 21.21 34.55
CA GLU A 156 -9.98 21.76 34.13
C GLU A 156 -9.72 21.56 32.63
N PHE A 157 -9.77 20.30 32.16
CA PHE A 157 -9.45 19.92 30.77
C PHE A 157 -10.70 19.93 29.89
N LYS A 158 -11.18 21.12 29.58
CA LYS A 158 -12.37 21.32 28.73
C LYS A 158 -12.22 20.64 27.37
N GLY A 159 -13.14 19.72 27.06
CA GLY A 159 -13.11 18.92 25.85
C GLY A 159 -12.26 17.65 25.93
N ALA A 160 -11.77 17.28 27.13
CA ALA A 160 -11.20 15.96 27.35
C ALA A 160 -12.25 14.86 27.13
N ARG A 161 -11.85 13.78 26.46
CA ARG A 161 -12.68 12.59 26.23
C ARG A 161 -12.17 11.44 27.08
N ILE A 162 -13.06 10.82 27.87
CA ILE A 162 -12.66 9.81 28.85
C ILE A 162 -13.27 8.46 28.53
N PHE A 163 -12.42 7.48 28.28
CA PHE A 163 -12.76 6.07 28.25
C PHE A 163 -12.45 5.47 29.62
N LEU A 164 -13.35 4.64 30.15
CA LEU A 164 -13.20 3.99 31.46
C LEU A 164 -13.20 2.47 31.29
N ARG A 165 -12.18 1.76 31.79
CA ARG A 165 -12.18 0.29 31.93
C ARG A 165 -12.98 -0.09 33.18
N ASN A 166 -13.88 -1.06 33.10
CA ASN A 166 -14.58 -1.68 34.22
C ASN A 166 -15.32 -0.63 35.10
N HIS A 167 -15.44 -0.82 36.42
CA HIS A 167 -16.18 0.08 37.33
C HIS A 167 -17.63 0.40 36.91
N LEU A 168 -18.50 -0.61 36.75
CA LEU A 168 -19.94 -0.39 36.50
C LEU A 168 -20.58 0.62 37.48
N PRO A 169 -20.30 0.64 38.80
CA PRO A 169 -20.85 1.65 39.71
C PRO A 169 -20.52 3.11 39.35
N VAL A 170 -19.43 3.35 38.61
CA VAL A 170 -19.03 4.68 38.11
C VAL A 170 -19.68 4.94 36.75
N ALA A 171 -19.63 3.98 35.84
CA ALA A 171 -20.24 4.10 34.52
C ALA A 171 -21.76 4.27 34.59
N ASP A 172 -22.46 3.55 35.48
CA ASP A 172 -23.89 3.72 35.72
C ASP A 172 -24.22 5.08 36.35
N ALA A 173 -23.36 5.58 37.24
CA ALA A 173 -23.60 6.85 37.91
C ALA A 173 -23.26 8.07 37.02
N ARG A 174 -22.26 7.96 36.14
CA ARG A 174 -21.58 9.09 35.46
C ARG A 174 -21.29 8.86 33.96
N GLY A 175 -22.06 8.01 33.29
CA GLY A 175 -21.92 7.76 31.85
C GLY A 175 -22.04 9.04 30.99
N ASP A 176 -22.70 10.08 31.51
CA ASP A 176 -22.79 11.43 30.93
C ASP A 176 -21.44 12.16 30.78
N LEU A 177 -20.39 11.68 31.46
CA LEU A 177 -19.02 12.21 31.37
C LEU A 177 -18.06 11.31 30.58
N LEU A 178 -18.53 10.19 30.02
CA LEU A 178 -17.70 9.23 29.29
C LEU A 178 -17.80 9.42 27.78
N ALA A 179 -16.67 9.30 27.10
CA ALA A 179 -16.56 9.17 25.64
C ALA A 179 -16.71 7.71 25.18
N GLY A 180 -16.59 6.77 26.11
CA GLY A 180 -16.85 5.34 25.94
C GLY A 180 -16.69 4.59 27.26
N TRP A 181 -17.36 3.45 27.39
CA TRP A 181 -17.17 2.52 28.50
C TRP A 181 -16.61 1.21 27.97
N VAL A 182 -15.58 0.68 28.63
CA VAL A 182 -14.83 -0.51 28.20
C VAL A 182 -14.98 -1.57 29.28
N VAL A 183 -15.38 -2.77 28.93
CA VAL A 183 -15.55 -3.89 29.88
C VAL A 183 -14.66 -5.07 29.49
N GLU A 184 -14.08 -5.75 30.47
CA GLU A 184 -13.08 -6.81 30.26
C GLU A 184 -13.24 -7.96 31.29
N SER A 185 -13.33 -9.22 30.91
CA SER A 185 -13.82 -9.78 29.63
C SER A 185 -15.02 -10.68 29.95
N ILE A 186 -15.97 -10.78 29.02
CA ILE A 186 -17.29 -11.39 29.23
C ILE A 186 -17.28 -12.85 28.75
N PHE A 187 -16.73 -13.07 27.56
CA PHE A 187 -16.87 -14.30 26.79
C PHE A 187 -15.64 -15.20 26.84
N GLN A 188 -14.46 -14.64 27.14
CA GLN A 188 -13.23 -15.34 27.49
C GLN A 188 -12.54 -14.64 28.69
N PRO A 189 -13.06 -14.78 29.93
CA PRO A 189 -12.47 -14.14 31.10
C PRO A 189 -11.03 -14.60 31.36
N TYR A 190 -10.16 -13.67 31.72
CA TYR A 190 -8.73 -13.90 31.91
C TYR A 190 -8.30 -13.57 33.35
N ASP A 191 -7.52 -14.45 33.96
CA ASP A 191 -6.88 -14.23 35.26
C ASP A 191 -5.43 -13.79 35.03
N ALA A 192 -5.21 -12.48 35.09
CA ALA A 192 -3.91 -11.85 34.88
C ALA A 192 -2.89 -12.10 36.01
N LEU A 193 -3.32 -12.64 37.17
CA LEU A 193 -2.40 -13.03 38.26
C LEU A 193 -1.84 -14.44 38.06
N GLN A 194 -2.59 -15.32 37.40
CA GLN A 194 -2.20 -16.70 37.13
C GLN A 194 -1.79 -16.95 35.66
N GLY A 195 -2.11 -16.04 34.74
CA GLY A 195 -1.70 -16.09 33.33
C GLY A 195 -2.52 -17.05 32.46
N TRP A 196 -3.81 -17.24 32.75
CA TRP A 196 -4.67 -18.23 32.11
C TRP A 196 -6.12 -17.78 31.93
N PHE A 197 -6.82 -18.40 30.97
CA PHE A 197 -8.23 -18.16 30.70
C PHE A 197 -9.13 -19.04 31.59
N LEU A 198 -10.25 -18.47 32.02
CA LEU A 198 -11.21 -19.12 32.91
C LEU A 198 -12.44 -19.64 32.15
N THR A 199 -13.12 -20.63 32.72
CA THR A 199 -14.41 -21.12 32.20
C THR A 199 -15.52 -20.10 32.48
N VAL A 200 -16.32 -19.75 31.47
CA VAL A 200 -17.52 -18.92 31.61
C VAL A 200 -18.62 -19.67 32.37
N ASP A 201 -19.20 -19.03 33.38
CA ASP A 201 -20.46 -19.47 34.02
C ASP A 201 -21.66 -18.92 33.20
N PRO A 202 -22.54 -19.78 32.65
CA PRO A 202 -23.67 -19.32 31.84
C PRO A 202 -24.70 -18.47 32.61
N HIS A 203 -24.98 -18.77 33.88
CA HIS A 203 -25.99 -18.01 34.64
C HIS A 203 -25.51 -16.59 34.93
N ARG A 204 -24.21 -16.46 35.20
CA ARG A 204 -23.54 -15.18 35.34
C ARG A 204 -23.51 -14.43 34.00
N LEU A 205 -23.20 -15.08 32.89
CA LEU A 205 -23.17 -14.44 31.57
C LEU A 205 -24.50 -13.73 31.25
N ASP A 206 -25.63 -14.40 31.51
CA ASP A 206 -26.98 -13.82 31.33
C ASP A 206 -27.20 -12.58 32.23
N GLU A 207 -26.76 -12.62 33.49
CA GLU A 207 -26.85 -11.49 34.42
C GLU A 207 -25.96 -10.32 33.97
N GLN A 208 -24.72 -10.61 33.57
CA GLN A 208 -23.75 -9.62 33.10
C GLN A 208 -24.28 -8.90 31.85
N LEU A 209 -24.74 -9.64 30.84
CA LEU A 209 -25.31 -9.07 29.62
C LEU A 209 -26.57 -8.22 29.91
N SER A 210 -27.44 -8.67 30.83
CA SER A 210 -28.63 -7.93 31.25
C SER A 210 -28.29 -6.55 31.85
N GLN A 211 -27.23 -6.47 32.68
CA GLN A 211 -26.75 -5.21 33.25
C GLN A 211 -26.11 -4.28 32.20
N LEU A 212 -25.40 -4.85 31.23
CA LEU A 212 -24.78 -4.10 30.12
C LEU A 212 -25.83 -3.53 29.16
N HIS A 213 -26.85 -4.31 28.78
CA HIS A 213 -27.96 -3.84 27.95
C HIS A 213 -28.73 -2.72 28.65
N HIS A 214 -29.00 -2.84 29.95
CA HIS A 214 -29.64 -1.77 30.72
C HIS A 214 -28.80 -0.48 30.76
N TRP A 215 -27.47 -0.60 30.82
CA TRP A 215 -26.58 0.57 30.73
C TRP A 215 -26.61 1.21 29.33
N GLN A 216 -26.66 0.42 28.25
CA GLN A 216 -26.82 0.93 26.89
C GLN A 216 -28.16 1.65 26.69
N GLU A 217 -29.26 1.15 27.27
CA GLU A 217 -30.56 1.85 27.29
C GLU A 217 -30.49 3.20 28.02
N LYS A 218 -29.67 3.29 29.06
CA LYS A 218 -29.48 4.48 29.90
C LYS A 218 -28.58 5.55 29.25
N TYR A 219 -27.56 5.11 28.51
CA TYR A 219 -26.56 5.97 27.87
C TYR A 219 -26.39 5.66 26.36
N PRO A 220 -27.45 5.75 25.53
CA PRO A 220 -27.44 5.26 24.14
C PRO A 220 -26.52 6.04 23.18
N GLY A 221 -25.94 7.17 23.62
CA GLY A 221 -24.94 7.94 22.86
C GLY A 221 -23.48 7.63 23.25
N VAL A 222 -23.24 6.70 24.18
CA VAL A 222 -21.90 6.37 24.67
C VAL A 222 -21.54 4.92 24.26
N PRO A 223 -20.45 4.69 23.51
CA PRO A 223 -20.10 3.36 23.05
C PRO A 223 -19.72 2.44 24.22
N LEU A 224 -20.38 1.28 24.30
CA LEU A 224 -19.97 0.16 25.15
C LEU A 224 -19.08 -0.80 24.35
N ILE A 225 -17.80 -0.84 24.73
CA ILE A 225 -16.73 -1.59 24.10
C ILE A 225 -16.44 -2.83 24.94
N ASP A 226 -16.48 -3.99 24.31
CA ASP A 226 -16.19 -5.29 24.92
C ASP A 226 -14.75 -5.69 24.57
N LEU A 227 -13.86 -5.54 25.55
CA LEU A 227 -12.44 -5.84 25.44
C LEU A 227 -12.21 -7.30 25.83
N GLU A 228 -11.99 -8.12 24.81
CA GLU A 228 -11.84 -9.57 24.93
C GLU A 228 -10.37 -9.97 24.74
N LEU A 229 -9.89 -10.88 25.58
CA LEU A 229 -8.50 -11.33 25.56
C LEU A 229 -8.42 -12.75 25.00
N ALA A 230 -7.56 -12.94 24.00
CA ALA A 230 -7.37 -14.21 23.30
C ALA A 230 -5.89 -14.57 23.14
N GLN A 231 -5.59 -15.79 22.66
CA GLN A 231 -4.20 -16.15 22.37
C GLN A 231 -3.65 -15.30 21.22
N THR A 232 -2.44 -14.75 21.41
CA THR A 232 -1.83 -13.72 20.54
C THR A 232 -1.82 -14.09 19.05
N TYR A 233 -1.57 -15.36 18.73
CA TYR A 233 -1.38 -15.85 17.37
C TYR A 233 -2.60 -16.61 16.80
N ASP A 234 -3.74 -16.60 17.50
CA ASP A 234 -4.98 -17.26 17.07
C ASP A 234 -5.96 -16.26 16.43
N ARG A 235 -5.72 -15.92 15.15
CA ARG A 235 -6.57 -14.96 14.42
C ARG A 235 -7.98 -15.49 14.12
N GLU A 236 -8.16 -16.82 14.04
CA GLU A 236 -9.48 -17.43 13.84
C GLU A 236 -10.32 -17.40 15.11
N GLY A 237 -9.75 -17.79 16.25
CA GLY A 237 -10.38 -17.68 17.57
C GLY A 237 -10.68 -16.23 17.95
N GLN A 238 -9.75 -15.30 17.69
CA GLN A 238 -10.00 -13.85 17.82
C GLN A 238 -11.21 -13.41 16.98
N GLN A 239 -11.34 -13.86 15.72
CA GLN A 239 -12.50 -13.50 14.89
C GLN A 239 -13.79 -14.20 15.36
N ALA A 240 -13.72 -15.42 15.89
CA ALA A 240 -14.89 -16.12 16.45
C ALA A 240 -15.41 -15.42 17.72
N LEU A 241 -14.51 -14.96 18.59
CA LEU A 241 -14.82 -14.24 19.82
C LEU A 241 -15.42 -12.85 19.51
N ALA A 242 -14.86 -12.12 18.55
CA ALA A 242 -15.41 -10.85 18.07
C ALA A 242 -16.85 -11.01 17.54
N ARG A 243 -17.13 -12.08 16.78
CA ARG A 243 -18.49 -12.40 16.29
C ARG A 243 -19.45 -12.71 17.44
N LYS A 244 -19.02 -13.46 18.46
CA LYS A 244 -19.83 -13.82 19.64
C LYS A 244 -20.24 -12.57 20.43
N SER A 245 -19.31 -11.65 20.61
CA SER A 245 -19.54 -10.34 21.26
C SER A 245 -20.48 -9.44 20.45
N ALA A 246 -20.26 -9.30 19.14
CA ALA A 246 -21.17 -8.54 18.26
C ALA A 246 -22.59 -9.13 18.24
N GLN A 247 -22.74 -10.46 18.30
CA GLN A 247 -24.04 -11.14 18.38
C GLN A 247 -24.79 -10.87 19.70
N ALA A 248 -24.10 -10.44 20.75
CA ALA A 248 -24.68 -10.02 22.01
C ALA A 248 -25.00 -8.51 22.09
N GLY A 249 -24.84 -7.75 20.99
CA GLY A 249 -25.16 -6.32 20.93
C GLY A 249 -24.06 -5.38 21.45
N LEU A 250 -22.85 -5.88 21.63
CA LEU A 250 -21.69 -5.11 22.11
C LEU A 250 -20.80 -4.64 20.96
N ILE A 251 -19.85 -3.74 21.23
CA ILE A 251 -18.81 -3.33 20.27
C ILE A 251 -17.53 -4.13 20.58
N PRO A 252 -17.23 -5.23 19.87
CA PRO A 252 -16.04 -6.04 20.15
C PRO A 252 -14.74 -5.30 19.84
N TYR A 253 -13.73 -5.55 20.67
CA TYR A 253 -12.32 -5.53 20.26
C TYR A 253 -11.57 -6.67 20.95
N VAL A 254 -11.09 -7.65 20.17
CA VAL A 254 -10.33 -8.81 20.68
C VAL A 254 -8.84 -8.62 20.47
N THR A 255 -8.02 -8.78 21.50
CA THR A 255 -6.55 -8.60 21.45
C THR A 255 -5.79 -9.62 22.31
N SER A 256 -4.46 -9.48 22.40
CA SER A 256 -3.59 -10.28 23.28
C SER A 256 -3.67 -9.80 24.74
N PRO A 257 -3.29 -10.62 25.75
CA PRO A 257 -3.30 -10.19 27.15
C PRO A 257 -2.36 -9.03 27.50
N ASP A 258 -1.37 -8.76 26.63
CA ASP A 258 -0.47 -7.61 26.71
C ASP A 258 -1.01 -6.37 25.96
N GLU A 259 -2.20 -6.47 25.35
CA GLU A 259 -2.81 -5.46 24.46
C GLU A 259 -1.85 -4.97 23.35
N ASN A 260 -1.01 -5.88 22.81
CA ASN A 260 0.16 -5.56 21.96
C ASN A 260 0.06 -6.05 20.51
N ILE A 261 -1.14 -6.41 20.03
CA ILE A 261 -1.44 -6.74 18.62
C ILE A 261 -2.54 -5.84 18.05
N VAL A 262 -2.60 -5.71 16.73
CA VAL A 262 -3.74 -5.12 16.02
C VAL A 262 -4.92 -6.09 16.10
N GLY A 263 -5.83 -5.80 17.02
CA GLY A 263 -6.96 -6.67 17.37
C GLY A 263 -8.01 -6.82 16.26
N ILE A 264 -9.07 -7.58 16.57
CA ILE A 264 -10.22 -7.78 15.69
C ILE A 264 -11.47 -7.24 16.39
N GLY A 265 -12.09 -6.20 15.83
CA GLY A 265 -13.37 -5.68 16.28
C GLY A 265 -14.46 -5.80 15.22
N LYS A 266 -15.39 -4.84 15.18
CA LYS A 266 -16.32 -4.67 14.04
C LYS A 266 -15.56 -4.48 12.72
N LEU A 267 -14.50 -3.68 12.79
CA LEU A 267 -13.50 -3.49 11.75
C LEU A 267 -12.34 -4.47 11.94
N ARG A 268 -11.94 -5.12 10.84
CA ARG A 268 -10.80 -6.05 10.77
C ARG A 268 -9.80 -5.54 9.72
N VAL A 269 -8.65 -5.03 10.16
CA VAL A 269 -7.58 -4.54 9.28
C VAL A 269 -6.92 -5.70 8.53
N MET A 270 -6.61 -5.53 7.25
CA MET A 270 -5.78 -6.47 6.48
C MET A 270 -4.30 -6.11 6.68
N PRO A 271 -3.44 -7.02 7.18
CA PRO A 271 -2.01 -6.76 7.23
C PRO A 271 -1.47 -6.62 5.80
N ARG A 272 -0.67 -5.57 5.55
CA ARG A 272 -0.11 -5.27 4.23
C ARG A 272 1.40 -5.40 4.12
N LYS A 273 2.10 -5.83 5.18
CA LYS A 273 3.56 -6.04 5.15
C LYS A 273 3.91 -7.48 4.80
N ILE A 274 4.91 -7.66 3.95
CA ILE A 274 5.59 -8.93 3.69
C ILE A 274 7.05 -8.79 4.08
N LEU A 275 7.58 -9.79 4.79
CA LEU A 275 9.02 -9.91 5.02
C LEU A 275 9.64 -10.71 3.87
N VAL A 276 10.58 -10.12 3.13
CA VAL A 276 11.43 -10.87 2.19
C VAL A 276 12.73 -11.22 2.89
N VAL A 277 12.94 -12.51 3.14
CA VAL A 277 14.20 -13.06 3.64
C VAL A 277 15.05 -13.49 2.44
N GLN A 278 16.28 -12.96 2.36
CA GLN A 278 17.22 -13.28 1.29
C GLN A 278 18.63 -13.54 1.82
N SER A 279 19.44 -14.21 1.00
CA SER A 279 20.84 -14.56 1.30
C SER A 279 21.81 -13.59 0.64
N LEU A 280 22.52 -12.79 1.45
CA LEU A 280 23.58 -11.89 0.97
C LEU A 280 24.88 -12.11 1.74
N ASP A 281 25.99 -11.79 1.08
CA ASP A 281 27.30 -11.72 1.73
C ASP A 281 27.31 -10.53 2.71
N PRO A 282 27.98 -10.62 3.88
CA PRO A 282 27.93 -9.56 4.88
C PRO A 282 28.45 -8.21 4.36
N GLY A 283 27.61 -7.17 4.45
CA GLY A 283 27.93 -5.82 3.98
C GLY A 283 27.65 -5.55 2.50
N THR A 284 27.06 -6.50 1.76
CA THR A 284 26.48 -6.27 0.42
C THR A 284 25.21 -5.42 0.51
N ALA A 285 24.88 -4.65 -0.54
CA ALA A 285 23.69 -3.80 -0.54
C ALA A 285 22.40 -4.63 -0.56
N ILE A 286 21.35 -4.17 0.14
CA ILE A 286 20.10 -4.95 0.27
C ILE A 286 19.36 -5.10 -1.07
N GLU A 287 19.52 -4.13 -1.96
CA GLU A 287 19.06 -4.12 -3.36
C GLU A 287 19.80 -5.08 -4.29
N GLU A 288 20.96 -5.61 -3.90
CA GLU A 288 21.71 -6.55 -4.76
C GLU A 288 21.11 -7.97 -4.74
N GLY A 289 20.36 -8.30 -3.69
CA GLY A 289 19.83 -9.65 -3.47
C GLY A 289 18.68 -10.01 -4.39
N THR A 290 18.64 -11.26 -4.85
CA THR A 290 17.66 -11.75 -5.83
C THR A 290 16.22 -11.63 -5.33
N GLY A 291 15.98 -11.79 -4.03
CA GLY A 291 14.67 -11.51 -3.41
C GLY A 291 14.22 -10.07 -3.64
N SER A 292 15.09 -9.07 -3.46
CA SER A 292 14.75 -7.66 -3.70
C SER A 292 14.56 -7.32 -5.19
N LYS A 293 15.36 -7.90 -6.07
CA LYS A 293 15.27 -7.68 -7.51
C LYS A 293 14.02 -8.32 -8.11
N ILE A 294 13.69 -9.54 -7.72
CA ILE A 294 12.70 -10.38 -8.40
C ILE A 294 11.35 -10.45 -7.66
N LEU A 295 11.31 -10.39 -6.32
CA LEU A 295 10.04 -10.40 -5.58
C LEU A 295 9.41 -9.01 -5.38
N SER A 296 10.15 -7.91 -5.62
CA SER A 296 9.60 -6.55 -5.47
C SER A 296 8.39 -6.31 -6.38
N LEU A 297 8.50 -6.57 -7.70
CA LEU A 297 7.37 -6.44 -8.63
C LEU A 297 6.12 -7.22 -8.18
N PRO A 298 6.16 -8.56 -8.00
CA PRO A 298 4.93 -9.30 -7.74
C PRO A 298 4.31 -8.94 -6.38
N LEU A 299 5.08 -8.54 -5.38
CA LEU A 299 4.56 -8.06 -4.10
C LEU A 299 3.93 -6.66 -4.21
N ASP A 300 4.58 -5.73 -4.91
CA ASP A 300 4.05 -4.38 -5.17
C ASP A 300 2.77 -4.45 -6.04
N TYR A 301 2.75 -5.30 -7.07
CA TYR A 301 1.54 -5.52 -7.88
C TYR A 301 0.40 -6.13 -7.05
N LEU A 302 0.72 -6.98 -6.06
CA LEU A 302 -0.25 -7.50 -5.09
C LEU A 302 -0.61 -6.47 -4.01
N GLY A 303 0.03 -5.30 -3.98
CA GLY A 303 -0.27 -4.20 -3.06
C GLY A 303 0.28 -4.37 -1.65
N TYR A 304 1.42 -5.04 -1.48
CA TYR A 304 2.08 -5.22 -0.18
C TYR A 304 3.31 -4.32 -0.03
N ASP A 305 3.54 -3.76 1.16
CA ASP A 305 4.81 -3.10 1.51
C ASP A 305 5.85 -4.16 1.91
N VAL A 306 7.09 -4.00 1.48
CA VAL A 306 8.11 -5.05 1.58
C VAL A 306 9.27 -4.65 2.50
N ARG A 307 9.50 -5.46 3.53
CA ARG A 307 10.67 -5.37 4.41
C ARG A 307 11.68 -6.44 4.02
N TYR A 308 12.84 -6.03 3.53
CA TYR A 308 13.94 -6.94 3.19
C TYR A 308 14.86 -7.20 4.40
N VAL A 309 15.34 -8.44 4.55
CA VAL A 309 16.36 -8.81 5.54
C VAL A 309 17.37 -9.80 4.94
N ASN A 310 18.66 -9.60 5.25
CA ASN A 310 19.70 -10.59 5.00
C ASN A 310 19.71 -11.61 6.14
N VAL A 311 19.43 -12.88 5.84
CA VAL A 311 19.45 -14.00 6.81
C VAL A 311 20.80 -14.10 7.56
N ASN A 312 21.89 -13.70 6.90
CA ASN A 312 23.25 -13.75 7.45
C ASN A 312 23.59 -12.57 8.40
N GLU A 313 22.77 -11.52 8.45
CA GLU A 313 23.01 -10.33 9.31
C GLU A 313 22.07 -10.24 10.51
N GLY A 314 20.93 -10.95 10.48
CA GLY A 314 20.01 -11.04 11.61
C GLY A 314 18.55 -11.12 11.18
N LEU A 315 17.71 -11.68 12.04
CA LEU A 315 16.30 -11.92 11.76
C LEU A 315 15.42 -11.17 12.77
N PRO A 316 14.28 -10.62 12.35
CA PRO A 316 13.35 -9.89 13.22
C PRO A 316 12.59 -10.84 14.15
N GLU A 317 12.28 -10.39 15.37
CA GLU A 317 11.42 -11.13 16.31
C GLU A 317 9.96 -10.62 16.29
N ASP A 318 9.75 -9.43 15.73
CA ASP A 318 8.52 -8.65 15.65
C ASP A 318 7.56 -9.07 14.52
N ILE A 319 7.73 -10.28 13.99
CA ILE A 319 6.85 -10.84 12.96
C ILE A 319 5.66 -11.52 13.63
N THR A 320 4.45 -11.09 13.25
CA THR A 320 3.17 -11.54 13.83
C THR A 320 2.05 -11.45 12.78
N PRO A 321 1.02 -12.33 12.83
CA PRO A 321 -0.03 -12.42 11.80
C PRO A 321 -1.09 -11.30 11.86
N ASP A 322 -0.99 -10.38 12.81
CA ASP A 322 -1.74 -9.12 12.81
C ASP A 322 -1.01 -8.00 12.06
N ARG A 323 0.32 -8.11 11.89
CA ARG A 323 1.19 -7.10 11.25
C ARG A 323 1.61 -7.47 9.83
N TYR A 324 1.96 -8.74 9.63
CA TYR A 324 2.47 -9.26 8.36
C TYR A 324 1.48 -10.25 7.76
N ALA A 325 1.26 -10.15 6.45
CA ALA A 325 0.47 -11.13 5.70
C ALA A 325 1.27 -12.43 5.41
N GLY A 326 2.59 -12.40 5.61
CA GLY A 326 3.45 -13.57 5.44
C GLY A 326 4.93 -13.22 5.24
N ILE A 327 5.70 -14.26 4.99
CA ILE A 327 7.15 -14.23 4.75
C ILE A 327 7.42 -14.85 3.38
N ALA A 328 8.13 -14.16 2.50
CA ALA A 328 8.66 -14.72 1.26
C ALA A 328 10.17 -15.00 1.43
N VAL A 329 10.61 -16.20 1.10
CA VAL A 329 11.99 -16.66 1.28
C VAL A 329 12.61 -16.87 -0.09
N PHE A 330 13.74 -16.22 -0.37
CA PHE A 330 14.48 -16.39 -1.61
C PHE A 330 15.98 -16.57 -1.31
N LEU A 331 16.48 -17.80 -1.37
CA LEU A 331 17.83 -18.15 -0.93
C LEU A 331 18.67 -18.70 -2.08
N ASP A 332 19.36 -17.81 -2.78
CA ASP A 332 20.25 -18.08 -3.91
C ASP A 332 21.71 -18.31 -3.50
N LYS A 333 22.09 -17.93 -2.28
CA LYS A 333 23.40 -18.16 -1.64
C LYS A 333 23.26 -18.97 -0.35
N ASP A 334 24.38 -19.33 0.26
CA ASP A 334 24.38 -20.16 1.46
C ASP A 334 24.04 -19.36 2.73
N VAL A 335 23.36 -20.04 3.65
CA VAL A 335 23.00 -19.51 4.98
C VAL A 335 24.09 -19.89 5.98
N ALA A 336 24.69 -18.90 6.62
CA ALA A 336 25.85 -19.09 7.50
C ALA A 336 25.53 -19.79 8.84
N ASP A 337 24.28 -19.70 9.29
CA ASP A 337 23.78 -20.33 10.53
C ASP A 337 22.42 -21.00 10.25
N GLN A 338 22.49 -22.21 9.68
CA GLN A 338 21.31 -22.95 9.24
C GLN A 338 20.43 -23.41 10.41
N ASP A 339 21.00 -23.71 11.58
CA ASP A 339 20.23 -24.10 12.77
C ASP A 339 19.40 -22.93 13.30
N LYS A 340 20.00 -21.74 13.43
CA LYS A 340 19.27 -20.52 13.82
C LYS A 340 18.20 -20.13 12.80
N TRP A 341 18.50 -20.27 11.50
CA TRP A 341 17.52 -20.01 10.44
C TRP A 341 16.36 -21.02 10.49
N ARG A 342 16.62 -22.33 10.63
CA ARG A 342 15.60 -23.37 10.78
C ARG A 342 14.71 -23.13 12.02
N LEU A 343 15.32 -22.83 13.17
CA LEU A 343 14.59 -22.54 14.40
C LEU A 343 13.71 -21.29 14.28
N TRP A 344 14.19 -20.24 13.59
CA TRP A 344 13.38 -19.05 13.31
C TRP A 344 12.22 -19.35 12.35
N PHE A 345 12.49 -20.06 11.24
CA PHE A 345 11.48 -20.46 10.26
C PHE A 345 10.34 -21.26 10.91
N LEU A 346 10.67 -22.29 11.69
CA LEU A 346 9.68 -23.12 12.38
C LEU A 346 8.91 -22.36 13.47
N LYS A 347 9.56 -21.38 14.13
CA LYS A 347 8.91 -20.49 15.10
C LYS A 347 7.84 -19.60 14.46
N GLU A 348 8.13 -18.99 13.30
CA GLU A 348 7.14 -18.12 12.65
C GLU A 348 6.00 -18.92 11.98
N VAL A 349 6.29 -20.13 11.46
CA VAL A 349 5.25 -21.12 11.08
C VAL A 349 4.34 -21.48 12.27
N HIS A 350 4.92 -21.74 13.44
CA HIS A 350 4.15 -22.01 14.67
C HIS A 350 3.36 -20.80 15.19
N ARG A 351 3.72 -19.57 14.79
CA ARG A 351 2.96 -18.34 15.02
C ARG A 351 1.86 -18.09 13.98
N HIS A 352 1.60 -19.06 13.09
CA HIS A 352 0.65 -18.95 11.99
C HIS A 352 0.94 -17.79 11.01
N VAL A 353 2.22 -17.44 10.82
CA VAL A 353 2.64 -16.50 9.77
C VAL A 353 2.90 -17.32 8.49
N PRO A 354 2.13 -17.12 7.40
CA PRO A 354 2.29 -17.91 6.17
C PRO A 354 3.68 -17.72 5.54
N VAL A 355 4.26 -18.78 4.98
CA VAL A 355 5.60 -18.73 4.36
C VAL A 355 5.59 -19.27 2.92
N ALA A 356 6.12 -18.49 1.98
CA ALA A 356 6.34 -18.87 0.59
C ALA A 356 7.84 -19.01 0.29
N VAL A 357 8.32 -20.23 0.09
CA VAL A 357 9.73 -20.53 -0.20
C VAL A 357 9.96 -20.64 -1.70
N PHE A 358 10.94 -19.90 -2.21
CA PHE A 358 11.47 -20.01 -3.56
C PHE A 358 12.88 -20.61 -3.52
N ASP A 359 13.20 -21.42 -4.54
CA ASP A 359 14.52 -22.03 -4.80
C ASP A 359 14.96 -23.10 -3.80
N ARG A 360 15.19 -22.74 -2.53
CA ARG A 360 15.61 -23.66 -1.46
C ARG A 360 15.26 -23.15 -0.06
N PHE A 361 15.05 -24.08 0.86
CA PHE A 361 14.79 -23.78 2.29
C PHE A 361 15.99 -23.16 3.02
N GLY A 362 17.22 -23.38 2.56
CA GLY A 362 18.44 -22.89 3.23
C GLY A 362 18.86 -23.63 4.50
N PHE A 363 18.21 -24.77 4.79
CA PHE A 363 18.58 -25.73 5.82
C PHE A 363 18.18 -27.15 5.37
N ASP A 364 18.85 -28.17 5.92
CA ASP A 364 18.43 -29.57 5.74
C ASP A 364 17.09 -29.85 6.46
N ILE A 365 16.15 -30.47 5.76
CA ILE A 365 14.89 -30.95 6.34
C ILE A 365 15.10 -32.37 6.87
N ASP A 366 15.30 -32.47 8.18
CA ASP A 366 15.31 -33.75 8.91
C ASP A 366 13.88 -34.27 9.18
N ILE A 367 13.78 -35.43 9.84
CA ILE A 367 12.50 -36.11 10.11
C ILE A 367 11.60 -35.28 11.05
N GLU A 368 12.19 -34.59 12.03
CA GLU A 368 11.43 -33.79 13.01
C GLU A 368 10.90 -32.51 12.34
N THR A 369 11.75 -31.84 11.56
CA THR A 369 11.43 -30.67 10.73
C THR A 369 10.34 -31.02 9.70
N ALA A 370 10.47 -32.16 9.02
CA ALA A 370 9.46 -32.65 8.09
C ALA A 370 8.11 -32.88 8.78
N GLN A 371 8.09 -33.46 9.98
CA GLN A 371 6.87 -33.68 10.74
C GLN A 371 6.18 -32.37 11.13
N VAL A 372 6.92 -31.31 11.48
CA VAL A 372 6.35 -29.98 11.78
C VAL A 372 5.73 -29.33 10.54
N LEU A 373 6.28 -29.58 9.35
CA LEU A 373 5.84 -28.98 8.08
C LEU A 373 4.84 -29.84 7.29
N ASP A 374 4.29 -30.92 7.86
CA ASP A 374 3.50 -31.95 7.14
C ASP A 374 4.19 -32.43 5.84
N LEU A 375 5.49 -32.75 5.93
CA LEU A 375 6.32 -33.31 4.87
C LEU A 375 6.85 -34.70 5.28
N LYS A 376 7.45 -35.41 4.32
CA LYS A 376 8.10 -36.71 4.51
C LYS A 376 9.46 -36.70 3.83
N VAL A 377 10.52 -36.97 4.59
CA VAL A 377 11.85 -37.23 4.04
C VAL A 377 11.85 -38.56 3.30
N LEU A 378 12.33 -38.57 2.06
CA LEU A 378 12.48 -39.75 1.21
C LEU A 378 13.96 -40.15 1.08
N PRO A 379 14.27 -41.42 0.77
CA PRO A 379 15.65 -41.84 0.54
C PRO A 379 16.25 -41.22 -0.74
N SER A 380 16.95 -40.09 -0.61
CA SER A 380 17.71 -39.41 -1.67
C SER A 380 19.03 -40.15 -1.97
N GLY A 381 18.94 -41.42 -2.32
CA GLY A 381 20.10 -42.18 -2.82
C GLY A 381 20.51 -41.67 -4.20
N TYR A 382 21.74 -41.14 -4.33
CA TYR A 382 22.32 -40.88 -5.65
C TYR A 382 22.40 -42.20 -6.44
N LEU A 383 21.59 -42.31 -7.49
CA LEU A 383 21.54 -43.46 -8.39
C LEU A 383 22.41 -43.17 -9.63
N PRO A 384 23.61 -43.76 -9.77
CA PRO A 384 24.52 -43.42 -10.86
C PRO A 384 23.91 -43.76 -12.23
N GLY A 385 23.70 -42.74 -13.06
CA GLY A 385 23.11 -42.88 -14.39
C GLY A 385 21.57 -42.93 -14.43
N ALA A 386 20.89 -42.66 -13.32
CA ALA A 386 19.47 -42.31 -13.36
C ALA A 386 19.27 -40.89 -13.92
N THR A 387 18.07 -40.61 -14.42
CA THR A 387 17.65 -39.28 -14.88
C THR A 387 16.41 -38.85 -14.12
N ALA A 388 16.31 -37.57 -13.76
CA ALA A 388 15.06 -36.99 -13.31
C ALA A 388 14.04 -36.95 -14.45
N ARG A 389 12.75 -37.08 -14.12
CA ARG A 389 11.63 -36.91 -15.05
C ARG A 389 10.47 -36.20 -14.38
N ILE A 390 9.96 -35.15 -15.00
CA ILE A 390 8.71 -34.51 -14.59
C ILE A 390 7.53 -35.47 -14.80
N LEU A 391 6.73 -35.68 -13.74
CA LEU A 391 5.48 -36.45 -13.76
C LEU A 391 4.25 -35.55 -13.78
N HIS A 392 4.27 -34.46 -13.01
CA HIS A 392 3.14 -33.55 -12.87
C HIS A 392 3.61 -32.10 -12.71
N THR A 393 2.82 -31.17 -13.24
CA THR A 393 2.95 -29.72 -13.05
C THR A 393 1.57 -29.08 -13.06
N ALA A 394 1.29 -28.21 -12.10
CA ALA A 394 0.07 -27.42 -12.03
C ALA A 394 0.06 -26.28 -13.08
N PRO A 395 -1.10 -25.73 -13.47
CA PRO A 395 -1.21 -24.66 -14.49
C PRO A 395 -0.59 -23.29 -14.13
N MET A 396 0.24 -23.22 -13.09
CA MET A 396 1.07 -22.07 -12.74
C MET A 396 2.56 -22.29 -13.01
N ILE A 397 2.97 -23.53 -13.33
CA ILE A 397 4.34 -23.88 -13.73
C ILE A 397 4.43 -23.80 -15.26
N GLY A 398 5.53 -23.26 -15.78
CA GLY A 398 5.70 -22.94 -17.19
C GLY A 398 5.22 -21.53 -17.56
N PHE A 399 5.40 -20.54 -16.67
CA PHE A 399 4.84 -19.18 -16.84
C PHE A 399 5.54 -18.38 -17.95
N GLU A 400 6.85 -18.19 -17.87
CA GLU A 400 7.69 -17.63 -18.95
C GLU A 400 8.60 -18.70 -19.57
N HIS A 401 9.15 -19.59 -18.74
CA HIS A 401 10.03 -20.69 -19.16
C HIS A 401 9.57 -22.04 -18.59
N ALA A 402 9.87 -23.13 -19.31
CA ALA A 402 9.57 -24.48 -18.85
C ALA A 402 10.72 -25.03 -17.98
N PRO A 403 10.44 -25.73 -16.86
CA PRO A 403 11.48 -26.25 -15.96
C PRO A 403 12.39 -27.28 -16.65
N GLN A 404 13.71 -27.13 -16.53
CA GLN A 404 14.69 -28.11 -17.03
C GLN A 404 15.29 -28.90 -15.86
N VAL A 405 14.71 -30.07 -15.52
CA VAL A 405 15.14 -30.85 -14.35
C VAL A 405 16.32 -31.80 -14.62
N GLU A 406 17.36 -31.69 -13.80
CA GLU A 406 18.48 -32.63 -13.71
C GLU A 406 18.40 -33.49 -12.44
N ILE A 407 19.27 -34.51 -12.30
CA ILE A 407 19.27 -35.40 -11.13
C ILE A 407 19.80 -34.72 -9.85
N GLN A 408 20.59 -33.66 -9.98
CA GLN A 408 21.15 -32.92 -8.83
C GLN A 408 20.10 -32.05 -8.11
N ASP A 409 19.02 -31.69 -8.80
CA ASP A 409 17.94 -30.86 -8.25
C ASP A 409 16.99 -31.69 -7.36
N ALA A 410 17.15 -33.03 -7.35
CA ALA A 410 16.21 -33.96 -6.76
C ALA A 410 16.25 -33.98 -5.22
N VAL A 411 15.53 -33.06 -4.60
CA VAL A 411 15.35 -32.99 -3.15
C VAL A 411 14.36 -34.07 -2.69
N GLY A 412 14.82 -34.95 -1.79
CA GLY A 412 14.07 -36.12 -1.32
C GLY A 412 12.91 -35.80 -0.36
N LEU A 413 11.85 -35.16 -0.88
CA LEU A 413 10.65 -34.79 -0.13
C LEU A 413 9.37 -35.30 -0.81
N ALA A 414 8.38 -35.68 0.00
CA ALA A 414 6.98 -35.78 -0.43
C ALA A 414 6.06 -35.10 0.59
N ILE A 415 4.91 -34.61 0.13
CA ILE A 415 3.94 -33.93 1.00
C ILE A 415 3.17 -34.90 1.90
N GLY A 416 2.70 -34.40 3.04
CA GLY A 416 1.70 -35.00 3.91
C GLY A 416 0.27 -34.90 3.35
N PRO A 417 -0.73 -35.45 4.05
CA PRO A 417 -2.10 -35.51 3.57
C PRO A 417 -2.83 -34.16 3.53
N THR A 418 -2.27 -33.08 4.08
CA THR A 418 -2.88 -31.74 4.05
C THR A 418 -2.40 -30.87 2.88
N GLY A 419 -1.32 -31.26 2.20
CA GLY A 419 -0.73 -30.51 1.10
C GLY A 419 -1.37 -30.77 -0.27
N GLN A 420 -1.20 -29.82 -1.17
CA GLN A 420 -1.45 -29.94 -2.61
C GLN A 420 -0.13 -29.83 -3.37
N SER A 421 0.20 -30.84 -4.16
CA SER A 421 1.37 -30.81 -5.05
C SER A 421 1.15 -29.85 -6.22
N LEU A 422 2.17 -29.05 -6.53
CA LEU A 422 2.25 -28.17 -7.70
C LEU A 422 3.23 -28.69 -8.76
N ALA A 423 4.26 -29.46 -8.36
CA ALA A 423 5.19 -30.09 -9.27
C ALA A 423 5.75 -31.41 -8.69
N GLN A 424 5.76 -32.47 -9.49
CA GLN A 424 6.33 -33.77 -9.13
C GLN A 424 7.37 -34.24 -10.13
N ILE A 425 8.46 -34.80 -9.61
CA ILE A 425 9.50 -35.49 -10.39
C ILE A 425 9.64 -36.94 -9.96
N GLN A 426 10.22 -37.76 -10.82
CA GLN A 426 10.62 -39.13 -10.54
C GLN A 426 12.12 -39.31 -10.76
N VAL A 427 12.79 -39.96 -9.80
CA VAL A 427 14.17 -40.45 -9.93
C VAL A 427 14.18 -41.93 -9.52
N GLY A 428 14.43 -42.83 -10.47
CA GLY A 428 14.24 -44.26 -10.24
C GLY A 428 12.77 -44.58 -9.90
N ASP A 429 12.54 -45.29 -8.79
CA ASP A 429 11.20 -45.59 -8.27
C ASP A 429 10.68 -44.53 -7.28
N THR A 430 11.47 -43.49 -6.96
CA THR A 430 11.12 -42.45 -5.99
C THR A 430 10.45 -41.27 -6.69
N ILE A 431 9.23 -40.92 -6.26
CA ILE A 431 8.50 -39.71 -6.67
C ILE A 431 8.70 -38.64 -5.58
N MET A 432 9.00 -37.41 -5.99
CA MET A 432 9.32 -36.29 -5.11
C MET A 432 8.46 -35.07 -5.45
N ASP A 433 7.97 -34.35 -4.44
CA ASP A 433 7.19 -33.12 -4.58
C ASP A 433 8.13 -31.90 -4.55
N MET A 434 8.42 -31.33 -5.72
CA MET A 434 9.37 -30.22 -5.89
C MET A 434 8.74 -28.83 -5.69
N ALA A 435 7.42 -28.74 -5.83
CA ALA A 435 6.65 -27.56 -5.45
C ALA A 435 5.29 -27.98 -4.87
N ALA A 436 4.81 -27.28 -3.84
CA ALA A 436 3.56 -27.57 -3.16
C ALA A 436 3.00 -26.37 -2.37
N THR A 437 1.70 -26.42 -2.05
CA THR A 437 1.04 -25.59 -1.02
C THR A 437 0.56 -26.47 0.13
N LEU A 438 0.65 -25.95 1.36
CA LEU A 438 0.32 -26.64 2.62
C LEU A 438 -0.32 -25.62 3.60
N PRO A 439 -0.94 -26.04 4.72
CA PRO A 439 -1.59 -25.11 5.64
C PRO A 439 -0.69 -24.02 6.25
N TRP A 440 0.63 -24.23 6.31
CA TRP A 440 1.61 -23.22 6.74
C TRP A 440 2.09 -22.28 5.61
N GLY A 441 1.77 -22.60 4.36
CA GLY A 441 2.11 -21.79 3.19
C GLY A 441 2.47 -22.62 1.95
N GLY A 442 3.72 -22.57 1.50
CA GLY A 442 4.16 -23.40 0.39
C GLY A 442 5.60 -23.18 -0.05
N TYR A 443 6.04 -24.02 -0.99
CA TYR A 443 7.39 -23.98 -1.56
C TYR A 443 7.39 -24.27 -3.06
N ALA A 444 8.36 -23.70 -3.76
CA ALA A 444 8.72 -24.04 -5.14
C ALA A 444 10.25 -24.08 -5.22
N LEU A 445 10.83 -25.28 -5.23
CA LEU A 445 12.27 -25.48 -5.30
C LEU A 445 12.79 -25.30 -6.72
N ALA A 446 14.09 -25.06 -6.88
CA ALA A 446 14.72 -25.09 -8.20
C ALA A 446 14.52 -26.46 -8.89
N PRO A 447 14.33 -26.52 -10.22
CA PRO A 447 14.18 -25.42 -11.19
C PRO A 447 12.70 -25.06 -11.45
N PHE A 448 11.81 -25.22 -10.47
CA PHE A 448 10.37 -24.93 -10.58
C PHE A 448 9.99 -23.50 -10.14
N SER A 449 10.90 -22.80 -9.45
CA SER A 449 10.86 -21.38 -9.09
C SER A 449 11.17 -20.47 -10.30
N LEU A 450 12.44 -20.41 -10.68
CA LEU A 450 13.00 -19.65 -11.80
C LEU A 450 14.05 -20.49 -12.53
N GLU A 451 14.32 -20.11 -13.78
CA GLU A 451 15.36 -20.69 -14.63
C GLU A 451 16.37 -19.58 -15.01
N TYR A 452 17.68 -19.85 -14.94
CA TYR A 452 18.71 -18.94 -15.45
C TYR A 452 19.19 -19.36 -16.85
N VAL A 453 18.94 -18.53 -17.86
CA VAL A 453 19.34 -18.79 -19.26
C VAL A 453 20.69 -18.12 -19.54
N GLY A 454 21.74 -18.94 -19.60
CA GLY A 454 23.14 -18.50 -19.67
C GLY A 454 23.49 -17.67 -20.92
N GLU A 455 22.96 -18.01 -22.09
CA GLU A 455 23.21 -17.26 -23.33
C GLU A 455 22.60 -15.85 -23.32
N LEU A 456 21.62 -15.59 -22.46
CA LEU A 456 20.93 -14.31 -22.32
C LEU A 456 21.30 -13.55 -21.05
N ASN A 457 22.06 -14.18 -20.13
CA ASN A 457 22.41 -13.64 -18.81
C ASN A 457 21.16 -13.14 -18.04
N ARG A 458 20.09 -13.94 -18.06
CA ARG A 458 18.74 -13.55 -17.60
C ARG A 458 18.05 -14.69 -16.87
N ASN A 459 17.30 -14.35 -15.82
CA ASN A 459 16.36 -15.25 -15.17
C ASN A 459 14.99 -15.21 -15.88
N TYR A 460 14.24 -16.30 -15.82
CA TYR A 460 12.84 -16.36 -16.26
C TYR A 460 11.98 -17.02 -15.21
N TRP A 461 10.76 -16.52 -15.04
CA TRP A 461 9.80 -17.11 -14.12
C TRP A 461 9.32 -18.47 -14.63
N VAL A 462 9.61 -19.53 -13.88
CA VAL A 462 9.04 -20.85 -14.14
C VAL A 462 7.67 -20.96 -13.47
N ILE A 463 7.53 -20.51 -12.22
CA ILE A 463 6.24 -20.36 -11.55
C ILE A 463 5.63 -18.98 -11.79
N ASP A 464 4.30 -18.90 -11.96
CA ASP A 464 3.55 -17.64 -11.93
C ASP A 464 3.60 -17.07 -10.49
N PRO A 465 4.34 -15.97 -10.25
CA PRO A 465 4.57 -15.48 -8.90
C PRO A 465 3.29 -14.92 -8.28
N LEU A 466 2.39 -14.35 -9.09
CA LEU A 466 1.14 -13.76 -8.63
C LEU A 466 0.11 -14.82 -8.23
N LYS A 467 0.17 -16.02 -8.79
CA LYS A 467 -0.64 -17.16 -8.34
C LYS A 467 -0.02 -17.82 -7.10
N PHE A 468 1.28 -18.08 -7.12
CA PHE A 468 1.97 -18.78 -6.02
C PHE A 468 1.95 -17.96 -4.73
N LEU A 469 2.34 -16.67 -4.75
CA LEU A 469 2.31 -15.82 -3.55
C LEU A 469 0.90 -15.72 -2.95
N ARG A 470 -0.15 -15.62 -3.78
CA ARG A 470 -1.54 -15.60 -3.27
C ARG A 470 -1.93 -16.89 -2.56
N GLN A 471 -1.53 -18.05 -3.06
CA GLN A 471 -1.88 -19.34 -2.48
C GLN A 471 -1.00 -19.67 -1.26
N SER A 472 0.32 -19.57 -1.41
CA SER A 472 1.30 -19.89 -0.36
C SER A 472 1.36 -18.88 0.78
N LEU A 473 0.81 -17.68 0.63
CA LEU A 473 0.65 -16.72 1.72
C LEU A 473 -0.83 -16.50 2.12
N SER A 474 -1.76 -17.28 1.59
CA SER A 474 -3.21 -17.17 1.85
C SER A 474 -3.77 -15.74 1.68
N LEU A 475 -3.25 -14.98 0.71
CA LEU A 475 -3.51 -13.55 0.57
C LEU A 475 -4.98 -13.28 0.23
N PRO A 476 -5.69 -12.41 0.98
CA PRO A 476 -7.10 -12.14 0.76
C PRO A 476 -7.34 -11.40 -0.57
N ALA A 477 -8.47 -11.69 -1.19
CA ALA A 477 -9.01 -10.86 -2.27
C ALA A 477 -9.56 -9.56 -1.68
N MET A 478 -8.80 -8.46 -1.80
CA MET A 478 -9.11 -7.13 -1.27
C MET A 478 -8.81 -6.05 -2.32
N PRO A 479 -9.35 -4.82 -2.17
CA PRO A 479 -8.84 -3.65 -2.87
C PRO A 479 -7.35 -3.45 -2.55
N VAL A 480 -6.53 -3.24 -3.57
CA VAL A 480 -5.09 -2.97 -3.43
C VAL A 480 -4.77 -1.59 -3.98
N PRO A 481 -3.89 -0.80 -3.32
CA PRO A 481 -3.57 0.54 -3.80
C PRO A 481 -2.84 0.46 -5.14
N ASP A 482 -3.10 1.42 -6.03
CA ASP A 482 -2.43 1.50 -7.32
C ASP A 482 -1.53 2.74 -7.42
N THR A 483 -0.27 2.51 -7.78
CA THR A 483 0.74 3.55 -8.06
C THR A 483 0.92 3.78 -9.58
N THR A 484 0.30 2.96 -10.43
CA THR A 484 0.48 2.99 -11.88
C THR A 484 -0.49 3.93 -12.60
N SER A 485 -1.65 4.23 -12.01
CA SER A 485 -2.68 5.09 -12.57
C SER A 485 -3.37 6.02 -11.56
N GLU A 486 -4.11 6.99 -12.10
CA GLU A 486 -5.04 7.86 -11.38
C GLU A 486 -6.26 8.15 -12.25
N ASN A 487 -7.46 8.09 -11.68
CA ASN A 487 -8.73 8.18 -12.40
C ASN A 487 -8.71 7.32 -13.69
N GLY A 488 -8.29 6.06 -13.56
CA GLY A 488 -8.22 5.04 -14.62
C GLY A 488 -7.15 5.28 -15.70
N ARG A 489 -6.36 6.34 -15.62
CA ARG A 489 -5.31 6.68 -16.60
C ARG A 489 -3.93 6.36 -16.07
N ARG A 490 -3.13 5.61 -16.86
CA ARG A 490 -1.73 5.34 -16.52
C ARG A 490 -1.01 6.67 -16.32
N LEU A 491 -0.35 6.83 -15.18
CA LEU A 491 0.44 8.03 -14.91
C LEU A 491 1.57 8.13 -15.93
N PHE A 492 1.93 9.34 -16.31
CA PHE A 492 3.07 9.62 -17.17
C PHE A 492 3.87 10.76 -16.57
N PHE A 493 5.15 10.52 -16.28
CA PHE A 493 6.09 11.55 -15.87
C PHE A 493 7.34 11.51 -16.75
N VAL A 494 8.22 12.48 -16.53
CA VAL A 494 9.47 12.65 -17.27
C VAL A 494 10.51 13.11 -16.25
N GLN A 495 11.63 12.39 -16.15
CA GLN A 495 12.79 12.84 -15.40
C GLN A 495 14.02 12.99 -16.29
N VAL A 496 14.74 14.09 -16.10
CA VAL A 496 15.95 14.41 -16.85
C VAL A 496 17.11 14.56 -15.88
N ASP A 497 18.07 13.64 -15.98
CA ASP A 497 19.26 13.63 -15.14
C ASP A 497 20.29 14.65 -15.63
N GLY A 498 21.10 15.14 -14.69
CA GLY A 498 21.96 16.31 -14.88
C GLY A 498 23.12 16.13 -15.87
N ASP A 499 23.36 14.91 -16.31
CA ASP A 499 24.53 14.45 -17.06
C ASP A 499 24.66 14.97 -18.47
N GLY A 500 25.89 15.33 -18.86
CA GLY A 500 26.21 15.76 -20.22
C GLY A 500 25.71 17.17 -20.53
N PHE A 501 25.42 17.97 -19.52
CA PHE A 501 25.01 19.37 -19.71
C PHE A 501 26.02 20.21 -20.54
N PRO A 502 27.36 20.05 -20.40
CA PRO A 502 28.36 20.75 -21.21
C PRO A 502 28.66 20.04 -22.54
N SER A 503 27.96 18.95 -22.88
CA SER A 503 28.18 18.23 -24.13
C SER A 503 27.70 19.03 -25.34
N ARG A 504 28.53 19.03 -26.40
CA ARG A 504 28.27 19.77 -27.64
C ARG A 504 27.16 19.11 -28.47
N ALA A 505 26.41 19.93 -29.21
CA ALA A 505 25.55 19.41 -30.27
C ALA A 505 26.40 19.07 -31.50
N GLU A 506 26.25 17.86 -32.04
CA GLU A 506 26.99 17.37 -33.22
C GLU A 506 26.19 17.59 -34.53
N PHE A 507 25.28 18.57 -34.53
CA PHE A 507 24.49 18.98 -35.69
C PHE A 507 24.26 20.50 -35.69
N PRO A 508 24.02 21.13 -36.85
CA PRO A 508 23.92 22.58 -36.95
C PRO A 508 22.75 23.17 -36.16
N GLY A 509 22.97 24.36 -35.59
CA GLY A 509 21.92 25.21 -35.00
C GLY A 509 22.07 25.47 -33.49
N TYR A 510 22.81 24.62 -32.77
CA TYR A 510 22.93 24.68 -31.31
C TYR A 510 24.39 24.58 -30.85
N ASP A 511 24.69 25.18 -29.69
CA ASP A 511 26.04 25.21 -29.11
C ASP A 511 26.27 24.04 -28.13
N TYR A 512 25.19 23.55 -27.51
CA TYR A 512 25.17 22.46 -26.52
C TYR A 512 23.90 21.60 -26.68
N GLY A 513 23.97 20.32 -26.26
CA GLY A 513 22.82 19.42 -26.26
C GLY A 513 21.65 19.95 -25.40
N ALA A 514 21.95 20.57 -24.26
CA ALA A 514 20.96 21.22 -23.41
C ALA A 514 20.19 22.38 -24.09
N GLU A 515 20.82 23.09 -25.03
CA GLU A 515 20.14 24.15 -25.79
C GLU A 515 19.21 23.55 -26.87
N ALA A 516 19.60 22.44 -27.49
CA ALA A 516 18.74 21.70 -28.42
C ALA A 516 17.52 21.07 -27.72
N LEU A 517 17.70 20.51 -26.52
CA LEU A 517 16.61 19.95 -25.69
C LEU A 517 15.65 21.05 -25.20
N TYR A 518 16.17 22.21 -24.78
CA TYR A 518 15.35 23.37 -24.42
C TYR A 518 14.40 23.78 -25.55
N ASP A 519 14.90 23.96 -26.77
CA ASP A 519 14.09 24.44 -27.90
C ASP A 519 13.21 23.33 -28.53
N GLN A 520 13.66 22.08 -28.57
CA GLN A 520 12.96 21.00 -29.30
C GLN A 520 12.22 19.97 -28.44
N ILE A 521 12.46 19.92 -27.12
CA ILE A 521 11.73 19.07 -26.18
C ILE A 521 10.97 19.93 -25.17
N PHE A 522 11.68 20.61 -24.25
CA PHE A 522 11.06 21.25 -23.07
C PHE A 522 10.07 22.37 -23.43
N LYS A 523 10.30 23.09 -24.54
CA LYS A 523 9.35 24.06 -25.11
C LYS A 523 8.34 23.45 -26.09
N LYS A 524 8.61 22.28 -26.68
CA LYS A 524 7.71 21.63 -27.66
C LYS A 524 6.58 20.89 -26.95
N TYR A 525 6.86 20.27 -25.82
CA TYR A 525 5.92 19.46 -25.05
C TYR A 525 5.64 20.14 -23.70
N PRO A 526 4.55 20.93 -23.57
CA PRO A 526 4.23 21.64 -22.34
C PRO A 526 3.54 20.71 -21.31
N ILE A 527 4.19 19.59 -21.00
CA ILE A 527 3.81 18.66 -19.93
C ILE A 527 4.73 18.82 -18.72
N PRO A 528 4.31 18.40 -17.52
CA PRO A 528 5.20 18.21 -16.38
C PRO A 528 6.47 17.42 -16.75
N MET A 529 7.63 17.93 -16.34
CA MET A 529 8.91 17.21 -16.38
C MET A 529 9.77 17.66 -15.21
N THR A 530 10.54 16.77 -14.62
CA THR A 530 11.53 17.09 -13.60
C THR A 530 12.91 17.14 -14.25
N VAL A 531 13.63 18.25 -14.11
CA VAL A 531 14.94 18.44 -14.75
C VAL A 531 15.96 18.84 -13.70
N SER A 532 17.05 18.08 -13.63
CA SER A 532 18.18 18.33 -12.74
C SER A 532 19.43 18.82 -13.48
N VAL A 533 20.48 19.10 -12.71
CA VAL A 533 21.83 19.46 -13.18
C VAL A 533 22.86 18.91 -12.18
N VAL A 534 24.01 18.46 -12.68
CA VAL A 534 25.20 18.23 -11.85
C VAL A 534 25.87 19.60 -11.65
N GLU A 535 25.97 20.11 -10.42
CA GLU A 535 26.59 21.43 -10.19
C GLU A 535 28.05 21.45 -10.70
N GLY A 536 28.80 20.37 -10.49
CA GLY A 536 30.20 20.23 -10.90
C GLY A 536 30.45 20.37 -12.40
N GLU A 537 29.43 20.18 -13.25
CA GLU A 537 29.55 20.43 -14.69
C GLU A 537 29.32 21.89 -15.09
N ILE A 538 28.45 22.60 -14.36
CA ILE A 538 27.94 23.93 -14.78
C ILE A 538 28.39 25.09 -13.89
N GLY A 539 28.89 24.81 -12.69
CA GLY A 539 29.20 25.80 -11.66
C GLY A 539 30.57 26.45 -11.81
N PRO A 540 30.76 27.67 -11.28
CA PRO A 540 32.03 28.40 -11.35
C PRO A 540 33.14 27.79 -10.47
N THR A 541 32.78 26.86 -9.58
CA THR A 541 33.67 26.05 -8.74
C THR A 541 33.82 24.61 -9.25
N GLY A 542 33.12 24.25 -10.33
CA GLY A 542 33.14 22.91 -10.91
C GLY A 542 34.33 22.65 -11.85
N LYS A 543 34.20 21.60 -12.67
CA LYS A 543 35.22 21.13 -13.62
C LYS A 543 35.42 22.06 -14.82
N TYR A 544 34.40 22.84 -15.21
CA TYR A 544 34.42 23.69 -16.41
C TYR A 544 34.11 25.18 -16.13
N PRO A 545 34.85 25.86 -15.23
CA PRO A 545 34.50 27.20 -14.75
C PRO A 545 34.43 28.26 -15.86
N ALA A 546 35.22 28.11 -16.93
CA ALA A 546 35.19 28.99 -18.10
C ALA A 546 33.90 28.87 -18.95
N LEU A 547 33.18 27.75 -18.85
CA LEU A 547 31.90 27.54 -19.53
C LEU A 547 30.70 27.97 -18.67
N SER A 548 30.87 28.01 -17.35
CA SER A 548 29.81 28.26 -16.37
C SER A 548 28.85 29.41 -16.72
N PRO A 549 29.29 30.63 -17.11
CA PRO A 549 28.38 31.72 -17.45
C PRO A 549 27.41 31.41 -18.60
N ARG A 550 27.80 30.53 -19.53
CA ARG A 550 26.98 30.06 -20.65
C ARG A 550 26.07 28.91 -20.22
N LEU A 551 26.60 27.96 -19.44
CA LEU A 551 25.86 26.78 -18.97
C LEU A 551 24.77 27.16 -17.96
N GLU A 552 25.09 27.97 -16.95
CA GLU A 552 24.08 28.53 -16.02
C GLU A 552 22.98 29.32 -16.76
N SER A 553 23.33 30.00 -17.87
CA SER A 553 22.37 30.76 -18.69
C SER A 553 21.42 29.85 -19.50
N ILE A 554 21.81 28.61 -19.78
CA ILE A 554 20.92 27.58 -20.35
C ILE A 554 20.08 26.96 -19.22
N ALA A 555 20.67 26.62 -18.08
CA ALA A 555 19.94 26.06 -16.93
C ALA A 555 18.85 27.01 -16.43
N ARG A 556 19.15 28.31 -16.26
CA ARG A 556 18.15 29.34 -15.91
C ARG A 556 17.00 29.44 -16.93
N LYS A 557 17.26 29.26 -18.23
CA LYS A 557 16.18 29.24 -19.25
C LYS A 557 15.26 28.03 -19.10
N ILE A 558 15.83 26.85 -18.80
CA ILE A 558 15.08 25.61 -18.60
C ILE A 558 14.25 25.71 -17.31
N PHE A 559 14.87 26.09 -16.20
CA PHE A 559 14.18 26.23 -14.91
C PHE A 559 13.16 27.39 -14.87
N ALA A 560 13.24 28.36 -15.78
CA ALA A 560 12.22 29.39 -15.97
C ALA A 560 10.94 28.89 -16.68
N LEU A 561 10.92 27.68 -17.27
CA LEU A 561 9.72 27.12 -17.87
C LEU A 561 8.69 26.73 -16.78
N PRO A 562 7.38 26.96 -17.01
CA PRO A 562 6.34 26.79 -15.99
C PRO A 562 5.91 25.33 -15.80
N ASN A 563 6.28 24.45 -16.73
CA ASN A 563 6.00 23.01 -16.73
C ASN A 563 7.19 22.15 -16.26
N ILE A 564 8.26 22.78 -15.76
CA ILE A 564 9.47 22.10 -15.29
C ILE A 564 9.53 22.11 -13.76
N GLU A 565 9.57 20.96 -13.11
CA GLU A 565 10.02 20.79 -11.73
C GLU A 565 11.57 20.79 -11.70
N ILE A 566 12.16 21.36 -10.65
CA ILE A 566 13.62 21.47 -10.53
C ILE A 566 14.14 20.31 -9.69
N GLY A 567 15.04 19.51 -10.26
CA GLY A 567 15.79 18.49 -9.55
C GLY A 567 17.22 18.94 -9.19
N SER A 568 17.90 18.19 -8.33
CA SER A 568 19.37 18.20 -8.21
C SER A 568 19.93 16.85 -8.66
N HIS A 569 21.08 16.87 -9.33
CA HIS A 569 21.88 15.68 -9.64
C HIS A 569 23.26 15.77 -8.97
N THR A 570 23.27 16.24 -7.72
CA THR A 570 24.45 16.36 -6.84
C THR A 570 25.49 17.41 -7.24
N TYR A 571 26.62 17.43 -6.51
CA TYR A 571 27.76 18.28 -6.79
C TYR A 571 28.76 17.60 -7.73
N SER A 572 29.31 16.44 -7.36
CA SER A 572 30.38 15.78 -8.11
C SER A 572 29.94 14.55 -8.92
N HIS A 573 28.64 14.21 -8.93
CA HIS A 573 28.14 12.96 -9.50
C HIS A 573 28.92 11.73 -8.96
N PRO A 574 28.66 11.31 -7.71
CA PRO A 574 29.07 10.00 -7.22
C PRO A 574 28.66 8.88 -8.19
N LEU A 575 29.61 8.03 -8.56
CA LEU A 575 29.39 6.86 -9.43
C LEU A 575 28.82 5.68 -8.64
N ASP A 576 29.21 5.54 -7.38
CA ASP A 576 28.73 4.54 -6.44
C ASP A 576 28.69 5.18 -5.04
N TRP A 577 27.51 5.25 -4.44
CA TRP A 577 27.27 5.92 -3.16
C TRP A 577 27.72 5.10 -1.96
N ILE A 578 27.74 3.76 -2.07
CA ILE A 578 28.18 2.86 -1.01
C ILE A 578 29.70 2.89 -0.96
N LEU A 579 30.38 2.80 -2.11
CA LEU A 579 31.84 2.88 -2.17
C LEU A 579 32.38 4.30 -1.91
N ALA A 580 31.61 5.35 -2.21
CA ALA A 580 31.97 6.73 -1.87
C ALA A 580 31.82 7.04 -0.37
N ASP A 581 30.88 6.39 0.34
CA ASP A 581 30.70 6.54 1.79
C ASP A 581 31.95 6.01 2.54
N PRO A 582 32.69 6.88 3.29
CA PRO A 582 33.89 6.48 4.03
C PRO A 582 33.68 5.40 5.10
N LYS A 583 32.43 5.06 5.42
CA LYS A 583 32.06 3.94 6.31
C LYS A 583 32.24 2.56 5.66
N TYR A 584 32.12 2.47 4.34
CA TYR A 584 32.12 1.19 3.60
C TYR A 584 33.30 1.06 2.63
N GLY A 585 33.70 2.16 1.98
CA GLY A 585 34.79 2.15 1.00
C GLY A 585 36.20 2.27 1.60
N GLN A 586 37.14 1.44 1.14
CA GLN A 586 38.53 1.90 1.01
C GLN A 586 38.62 2.74 -0.26
N GLN A 587 39.11 3.98 -0.16
CA GLN A 587 39.21 4.92 -1.28
C GLN A 587 40.10 4.36 -2.41
N LYS A 588 39.46 3.79 -3.42
CA LYS A 588 40.03 3.49 -4.74
C LYS A 588 39.71 4.65 -5.70
N GLU A 589 40.47 4.75 -6.78
CA GLU A 589 40.53 5.97 -7.57
C GLU A 589 39.24 6.26 -8.37
N GLN A 590 38.85 7.54 -8.39
CA GLN A 590 37.79 8.13 -9.23
C GLN A 590 36.35 7.59 -9.04
N LEU A 591 35.87 7.56 -7.80
CA LEU A 591 34.45 7.29 -7.47
C LEU A 591 33.48 8.44 -7.80
N SER A 592 33.97 9.60 -8.26
CA SER A 592 33.15 10.72 -8.74
C SER A 592 33.93 11.67 -9.66
N MET A 593 33.27 12.72 -10.17
CA MET A 593 33.90 13.74 -11.01
C MET A 593 35.06 14.44 -10.30
N GLN A 594 36.22 14.43 -10.96
CA GLN A 594 37.43 15.08 -10.47
C GLN A 594 37.29 16.62 -10.52
N ILE A 595 36.92 17.21 -9.39
CA ILE A 595 36.76 18.66 -9.18
C ILE A 595 37.95 19.18 -8.33
N PRO A 596 38.66 20.24 -8.75
CA PRO A 596 39.84 20.74 -8.02
C PRO A 596 39.54 21.14 -6.57
N GLY A 597 40.26 20.56 -5.61
CA GLY A 597 40.13 20.87 -4.19
C GLY A 597 38.92 20.26 -3.49
N TYR A 598 38.17 19.37 -4.16
CA TYR A 598 37.08 18.62 -3.55
C TYR A 598 37.51 17.23 -3.06
N THR A 599 36.77 16.71 -2.07
CA THR A 599 36.80 15.33 -1.58
C THR A 599 35.37 15.02 -1.14
N PHE A 600 34.88 13.79 -1.39
CA PHE A 600 33.49 13.42 -1.14
C PHE A 600 33.02 13.81 0.27
N ASP A 601 31.95 14.58 0.32
CA ASP A 601 31.25 15.02 1.52
C ASP A 601 29.75 14.99 1.24
N LEU A 602 29.02 14.16 1.99
CA LEU A 602 27.62 13.85 1.72
C LEU A 602 26.72 15.09 1.76
N LYS A 603 27.00 16.02 2.70
CA LYS A 603 26.24 17.26 2.84
C LYS A 603 26.51 18.21 1.67
N ARG A 604 27.74 18.26 1.15
CA ARG A 604 28.11 19.05 -0.03
C ARG A 604 27.49 18.53 -1.31
N GLU A 605 27.35 17.20 -1.45
CA GLU A 605 26.65 16.59 -2.58
C GLU A 605 25.16 16.94 -2.57
N ILE A 606 24.51 16.86 -1.41
CA ILE A 606 23.04 16.99 -1.30
C ILE A 606 22.62 18.43 -0.99
N GLU A 607 22.72 18.89 0.26
CA GLU A 607 22.26 20.23 0.65
C GLU A 607 23.01 21.33 -0.11
N GLY A 608 24.34 21.20 -0.26
CA GLY A 608 25.16 22.21 -0.96
C GLY A 608 24.82 22.38 -2.45
N SER A 609 24.49 21.31 -3.17
CA SER A 609 24.05 21.42 -4.58
C SER A 609 22.65 22.02 -4.68
N ILE A 610 21.76 21.68 -3.74
CA ILE A 610 20.41 22.24 -3.62
C ILE A 610 20.48 23.75 -3.34
N GLU A 611 21.34 24.21 -2.42
CA GLU A 611 21.60 25.63 -2.16
C GLU A 611 22.12 26.36 -3.40
N TYR A 612 23.10 25.79 -4.12
CA TYR A 612 23.64 26.36 -5.36
C TYR A 612 22.54 26.53 -6.43
N ILE A 613 21.73 25.50 -6.67
CA ILE A 613 20.63 25.55 -7.65
C ILE A 613 19.60 26.60 -7.25
N ASN A 614 19.14 26.59 -5.99
CA ASN A 614 18.15 27.53 -5.47
C ASN A 614 18.65 28.98 -5.51
N GLY A 615 19.91 29.23 -5.16
CA GLY A 615 20.48 30.57 -5.07
C GLY A 615 20.92 31.19 -6.40
N ARG A 616 21.13 30.40 -7.46
CA ARG A 616 21.73 30.87 -8.72
C ARG A 616 20.97 30.51 -9.99
N LEU A 617 20.17 29.44 -9.98
CA LEU A 617 19.57 28.87 -11.20
C LEU A 617 18.04 28.85 -11.17
N ALA A 618 17.43 28.66 -10.01
CA ALA A 618 15.98 28.70 -9.85
C ALA A 618 15.45 30.14 -10.05
N PRO A 619 14.31 30.33 -10.75
CA PRO A 619 13.61 31.61 -10.77
C PRO A 619 12.84 31.83 -9.45
N PRO A 620 12.45 33.08 -9.13
CA PRO A 620 11.63 33.37 -7.96
C PRO A 620 10.35 32.51 -7.89
N GLY A 621 10.06 31.95 -6.72
CA GLY A 621 8.89 31.09 -6.49
C GLY A 621 9.10 29.61 -6.82
N LYS A 622 10.24 29.22 -7.39
CA LYS A 622 10.63 27.80 -7.59
C LYS A 622 11.87 27.46 -6.77
N LYS A 623 12.00 26.18 -6.39
CA LYS A 623 13.16 25.59 -5.70
C LYS A 623 13.35 24.14 -6.16
N VAL A 624 14.46 23.51 -5.80
CA VAL A 624 14.61 22.05 -5.94
C VAL A 624 13.51 21.32 -5.15
N ARG A 625 12.97 20.27 -5.75
CA ARG A 625 11.89 19.42 -5.23
C ARG A 625 12.28 17.94 -5.13
N VAL A 626 13.18 17.49 -6.01
CA VAL A 626 13.60 16.08 -6.14
C VAL A 626 15.13 16.02 -6.21
N LEU A 627 15.72 15.04 -5.53
CA LEU A 627 17.10 14.60 -5.75
C LEU A 627 17.07 13.36 -6.64
N GLN A 628 17.72 13.44 -7.80
CA GLN A 628 17.86 12.32 -8.73
C GLN A 628 19.21 11.64 -8.45
N TRP A 629 19.22 10.35 -8.09
CA TRP A 629 20.46 9.67 -7.67
C TRP A 629 21.41 9.40 -8.84
N SER A 630 22.65 9.88 -8.73
CA SER A 630 23.70 9.72 -9.73
C SER A 630 24.31 8.32 -9.78
N GLY A 631 24.94 8.00 -10.93
CA GLY A 631 25.75 6.79 -11.10
C GLY A 631 24.93 5.50 -11.00
N ALA A 632 25.40 4.57 -10.17
CA ALA A 632 24.72 3.32 -9.87
C ALA A 632 23.41 3.48 -9.07
N ALA A 633 23.01 4.72 -8.74
CA ALA A 633 21.78 5.04 -8.02
C ALA A 633 21.54 4.17 -6.77
N ASN A 634 22.61 3.92 -5.99
CA ASN A 634 22.63 3.03 -4.83
C ASN A 634 22.83 3.79 -3.48
N PRO A 635 22.05 4.84 -3.17
CA PRO A 635 22.26 5.68 -1.99
C PRO A 635 22.30 4.89 -0.68
N THR A 636 23.17 5.27 0.25
CA THR A 636 23.15 4.73 1.62
C THR A 636 21.96 5.29 2.40
N ALA A 637 21.57 4.61 3.50
CA ALA A 637 20.51 5.09 4.39
C ALA A 637 20.74 6.53 4.90
N ALA A 638 22.01 6.90 5.13
CA ALA A 638 22.41 8.24 5.53
C ALA A 638 22.22 9.29 4.42
N ALA A 639 22.43 8.91 3.15
CA ALA A 639 22.18 9.79 2.01
C ALA A 639 20.68 10.08 1.84
N LEU A 640 19.84 9.05 1.97
CA LEU A 640 18.37 9.20 1.97
C LEU A 640 17.90 10.12 3.11
N GLU A 641 18.47 9.98 4.31
CA GLU A 641 18.19 10.87 5.43
C GLU A 641 18.62 12.32 5.20
N GLU A 642 19.75 12.56 4.53
CA GLU A 642 20.21 13.93 4.21
C GLU A 642 19.32 14.59 3.14
N ALA A 643 18.86 13.83 2.14
CA ALA A 643 17.86 14.29 1.17
C ALA A 643 16.53 14.64 1.86
N TRP A 644 16.08 13.80 2.79
CA TRP A 644 14.88 14.06 3.59
C TRP A 644 15.01 15.32 4.47
N LYS A 645 16.16 15.51 5.14
CA LYS A 645 16.46 16.75 5.91
C LYS A 645 16.47 18.00 5.03
N ALA A 646 16.97 17.90 3.80
CA ALA A 646 16.94 18.99 2.83
C ALA A 646 15.52 19.30 2.29
N GLY A 647 14.50 18.50 2.64
CA GLY A 647 13.11 18.73 2.29
C GLY A 647 12.82 18.51 0.80
N VAL A 648 13.47 17.49 0.21
CA VAL A 648 13.27 17.04 -1.17
C VAL A 648 12.90 15.56 -1.21
N TYR A 649 12.15 15.17 -2.25
CA TYR A 649 11.91 13.77 -2.58
C TYR A 649 13.15 13.15 -3.25
N ASN A 650 13.17 11.83 -3.45
CA ASN A 650 14.27 11.14 -4.14
C ASN A 650 13.75 10.12 -5.18
N ILE A 651 14.53 9.84 -6.22
CA ILE A 651 14.24 8.83 -7.27
C ILE A 651 15.54 8.37 -7.96
N ASN A 652 15.42 7.49 -8.97
CA ASN A 652 16.45 6.77 -9.75
C ASN A 652 16.84 5.40 -9.16
N GLY A 653 17.36 4.51 -10.00
CA GLY A 653 17.61 3.09 -9.71
C GLY A 653 16.41 2.17 -10.02
N GLY A 654 16.59 0.85 -9.87
CA GLY A 654 15.55 -0.16 -10.07
C GLY A 654 15.40 -0.69 -11.51
N ASP A 655 16.25 -0.24 -12.42
CA ASP A 655 16.72 -0.97 -13.61
C ASP A 655 15.67 -1.63 -14.55
N THR A 656 14.46 -1.08 -14.63
CA THR A 656 13.36 -1.72 -15.40
C THR A 656 13.60 -1.64 -16.92
N LEU A 657 13.84 -2.80 -17.55
CA LEU A 657 14.23 -2.94 -18.96
C LEU A 657 13.71 -4.23 -19.67
N PRO A 658 12.44 -4.63 -19.55
CA PRO A 658 11.90 -5.70 -20.40
C PRO A 658 11.79 -5.20 -21.85
N VAL A 659 12.51 -5.86 -22.77
CA VAL A 659 12.53 -5.51 -24.20
C VAL A 659 12.42 -6.77 -25.07
N LYS A 660 11.78 -6.67 -26.25
CA LYS A 660 11.42 -7.84 -27.06
C LYS A 660 12.61 -8.38 -27.88
N PRO A 661 12.58 -9.66 -28.32
CA PRO A 661 11.61 -10.70 -27.95
C PRO A 661 11.84 -11.30 -26.56
N ASP A 662 13.01 -11.08 -25.94
CA ASP A 662 13.53 -11.91 -24.84
C ASP A 662 13.24 -11.40 -23.42
N GLY A 663 12.51 -10.29 -23.26
CA GLY A 663 12.26 -9.65 -21.96
C GLY A 663 11.33 -10.45 -21.03
N SER A 664 11.65 -10.43 -19.75
CA SER A 664 10.97 -11.14 -18.65
C SER A 664 10.41 -10.16 -17.61
N TRP A 665 9.43 -10.60 -16.83
CA TRP A 665 9.02 -9.93 -15.58
C TRP A 665 10.13 -9.85 -14.52
N THR A 666 11.24 -10.59 -14.65
CA THR A 666 12.44 -10.37 -13.80
C THR A 666 13.24 -9.13 -14.20
N ASP A 667 13.04 -8.59 -15.41
CA ASP A 667 13.64 -7.31 -15.84
C ASP A 667 12.86 -6.09 -15.30
N ILE A 668 11.94 -6.29 -14.34
CA ILE A 668 11.02 -5.27 -13.83
C ILE A 668 11.06 -5.27 -12.30
N SER A 669 11.38 -4.12 -11.72
CA SER A 669 11.37 -3.90 -10.27
C SER A 669 10.02 -3.44 -9.74
N GLY A 670 9.89 -3.43 -8.41
CA GLY A 670 8.86 -2.64 -7.72
C GLY A 670 9.00 -1.12 -7.88
N ALA A 671 8.34 -0.36 -7.02
CA ALA A 671 8.34 1.11 -6.99
C ALA A 671 9.49 1.72 -6.16
N GLY A 672 10.21 0.90 -5.38
CA GLY A 672 11.30 1.37 -4.53
C GLY A 672 11.83 0.31 -3.56
N ILE A 673 12.71 0.71 -2.64
CA ILE A 673 13.26 -0.16 -1.60
C ILE A 673 13.50 0.56 -0.26
N ALA A 674 13.22 -0.12 0.84
CA ALA A 674 13.54 0.34 2.19
C ALA A 674 14.99 -0.03 2.57
N LYS A 675 15.83 0.97 2.81
CA LYS A 675 17.23 0.81 3.26
C LYS A 675 17.42 1.09 4.77
N GLY A 676 16.33 1.25 5.50
CA GLY A 676 16.31 1.58 6.93
C GLY A 676 14.90 1.57 7.51
N LYS A 677 14.71 2.22 8.67
CA LYS A 677 13.42 2.23 9.37
C LYS A 677 12.64 3.53 9.11
N GLY A 678 11.75 3.50 8.13
CA GLY A 678 10.84 4.61 7.81
C GLY A 678 11.11 5.26 6.46
N ASP A 679 10.26 6.22 6.10
CA ASP A 679 10.21 6.78 4.74
C ASP A 679 11.44 7.62 4.40
N GLN A 680 12.11 8.20 5.40
CA GLN A 680 13.40 8.90 5.23
C GLN A 680 14.55 7.96 4.85
N ASN A 681 14.34 6.63 4.87
CA ASN A 681 15.25 5.63 4.35
C ASN A 681 14.65 4.83 3.18
N TYR A 682 13.57 5.33 2.53
CA TYR A 682 12.96 4.68 1.36
C TYR A 682 13.45 5.33 0.06
N GLN A 683 14.11 4.54 -0.78
CA GLN A 683 14.47 4.95 -2.14
C GLN A 683 13.31 4.68 -3.08
N ILE A 684 12.93 5.65 -3.90
CA ILE A 684 11.98 5.44 -5.01
C ILE A 684 12.77 5.02 -6.25
N TYR A 685 12.28 4.05 -6.99
CA TYR A 685 12.88 3.63 -8.25
C TYR A 685 12.30 4.39 -9.46
N ALA A 686 13.07 4.44 -10.55
CA ALA A 686 12.53 4.83 -11.84
C ALA A 686 11.49 3.81 -12.32
N ALA A 687 10.51 4.25 -13.11
CA ALA A 687 9.50 3.32 -13.64
C ALA A 687 10.05 2.51 -14.83
N GLU A 688 10.89 3.14 -15.65
CA GLU A 688 11.61 2.56 -16.78
C GLU A 688 13.05 3.11 -16.83
N MET A 689 13.97 2.42 -17.50
CA MET A 689 15.40 2.78 -17.61
C MET A 689 15.68 4.03 -18.48
N ASN A 690 16.84 4.67 -18.28
CA ASN A 690 17.39 5.79 -19.07
C ASN A 690 18.04 5.37 -20.41
N GLU A 691 18.36 6.37 -21.25
CA GLU A 691 18.71 6.16 -22.65
C GLU A 691 20.12 5.60 -22.91
N ASN A 692 21.05 5.68 -21.95
CA ASN A 692 22.40 5.13 -22.12
C ASN A 692 22.34 3.62 -22.30
N ILE A 693 21.53 2.91 -21.52
CA ILE A 693 21.40 1.45 -21.60
C ILE A 693 20.81 1.02 -22.95
N TYR A 694 19.74 1.70 -23.41
CA TYR A 694 19.18 1.47 -24.75
C TYR A 694 20.16 1.80 -25.90
N THR A 695 21.21 2.59 -25.66
CA THR A 695 22.22 2.98 -26.67
C THR A 695 23.57 2.29 -26.48
N ASN A 696 23.66 1.29 -25.59
CA ASN A 696 24.88 0.61 -25.15
C ASN A 696 25.95 1.60 -24.66
N ASP A 697 25.64 2.35 -23.61
CA ASP A 697 26.45 3.41 -23.02
C ASP A 697 27.01 4.38 -24.07
N TRP A 698 26.09 4.89 -24.91
CA TRP A 698 26.40 5.84 -25.98
C TRP A 698 27.42 5.34 -27.02
N THR A 699 27.66 4.03 -27.13
CA THR A 699 28.55 3.46 -28.16
C THR A 699 27.83 3.33 -29.52
N ARG A 700 26.64 2.71 -29.55
CA ARG A 700 25.65 2.61 -30.66
C ARG A 700 24.54 1.60 -30.28
N PRO A 701 23.31 1.73 -30.83
CA PRO A 701 22.86 2.73 -31.80
C PRO A 701 22.26 3.96 -31.11
N PHE A 702 22.62 5.16 -31.56
CA PHE A 702 22.15 6.43 -30.95
C PHE A 702 20.64 6.69 -30.98
N TYR A 703 19.86 5.88 -31.71
CA TYR A 703 18.39 5.94 -31.74
C TYR A 703 17.72 4.92 -30.79
N GLY A 704 18.49 4.14 -30.03
CA GLY A 704 18.01 2.99 -29.27
C GLY A 704 16.85 3.26 -28.30
N MET A 705 16.74 4.49 -27.77
CA MET A 705 15.66 4.91 -26.87
C MET A 705 14.24 4.68 -27.42
N VAL A 706 14.04 4.53 -28.75
CA VAL A 706 12.74 4.12 -29.30
C VAL A 706 12.23 2.77 -28.76
N ARG A 707 13.11 1.93 -28.23
CA ARG A 707 12.78 0.62 -27.65
C ARG A 707 12.05 0.70 -26.31
N VAL A 708 12.07 1.84 -25.61
CA VAL A 708 11.26 2.05 -24.38
C VAL A 708 9.76 1.85 -24.65
N LEU A 709 9.32 2.04 -25.91
CA LEU A 709 7.95 1.77 -26.35
C LEU A 709 7.58 0.27 -26.26
N GLU A 710 8.56 -0.64 -26.31
CA GLU A 710 8.36 -2.08 -26.08
C GLU A 710 8.13 -2.35 -24.59
N THR A 711 8.91 -1.69 -23.72
CA THR A 711 8.77 -1.74 -22.27
C THR A 711 7.41 -1.23 -21.82
N TYR A 712 6.93 -0.10 -22.35
CA TYR A 712 5.59 0.43 -22.06
C TYR A 712 4.46 -0.54 -22.44
N GLU A 713 4.62 -1.31 -23.52
CA GLU A 713 3.63 -2.30 -23.96
C GLU A 713 3.58 -3.51 -23.00
N ILE A 714 4.74 -4.06 -22.63
CA ILE A 714 4.88 -5.19 -21.70
C ILE A 714 4.35 -4.81 -20.30
N THR A 715 4.47 -3.55 -19.91
CA THR A 715 4.04 -3.03 -18.60
C THR A 715 2.60 -2.48 -18.58
N GLU A 716 1.85 -2.54 -19.69
CA GLU A 716 0.39 -2.26 -19.74
C GLU A 716 -0.43 -3.56 -19.90
N PHE A 717 0.10 -4.57 -20.60
CA PHE A 717 -0.67 -5.73 -21.04
C PHE A 717 0.01 -7.08 -20.72
N PRO A 718 -0.73 -8.09 -20.21
CA PRO A 718 -2.17 -8.08 -19.91
C PRO A 718 -2.53 -7.34 -18.62
N LEU A 719 -1.53 -6.98 -17.80
CA LEU A 719 -1.67 -6.29 -16.53
C LEU A 719 -0.89 -4.97 -16.59
N ARG A 720 -1.45 -3.88 -16.04
CA ARG A 720 -0.70 -2.64 -15.84
C ARG A 720 0.21 -2.79 -14.62
N ILE A 721 1.50 -2.64 -14.84
CA ILE A 721 2.58 -3.02 -13.91
C ILE A 721 3.43 -1.82 -13.49
N LYS A 722 3.64 -0.84 -14.37
CA LYS A 722 4.34 0.43 -14.09
C LYS A 722 3.47 1.62 -14.54
N PRO A 723 3.72 2.85 -14.04
CA PRO A 723 3.35 4.08 -14.76
C PRO A 723 4.21 4.23 -16.03
N VAL A 724 4.22 5.37 -16.71
CA VAL A 724 5.13 5.67 -17.84
C VAL A 724 6.16 6.70 -17.40
N ASP A 725 7.44 6.43 -17.62
CA ASP A 725 8.53 7.38 -17.46
C ASP A 725 9.32 7.56 -18.77
N ILE A 726 9.57 8.82 -19.16
CA ILE A 726 10.61 9.15 -20.16
C ILE A 726 11.81 9.69 -19.40
N TYR A 727 12.66 8.76 -18.95
CA TYR A 727 13.91 9.02 -18.24
C TYR A 727 15.08 9.18 -19.24
N PHE A 728 15.84 10.29 -19.17
CA PHE A 728 17.01 10.51 -20.03
C PHE A 728 18.01 11.57 -19.52
N HIS A 729 19.24 11.60 -20.06
CA HIS A 729 20.25 12.63 -19.78
C HIS A 729 20.38 13.68 -20.90
N PHE A 730 21.12 14.78 -20.67
CA PHE A 730 21.36 15.81 -21.69
C PHE A 730 22.15 15.32 -22.91
N TYR A 731 22.81 14.16 -22.81
CA TYR A 731 23.39 13.44 -23.96
C TYR A 731 22.38 13.25 -25.11
N SER A 732 21.07 13.09 -24.83
CA SER A 732 20.00 13.01 -25.84
C SER A 732 19.94 14.20 -26.80
N GLY A 733 20.39 15.38 -26.35
CA GLY A 733 20.48 16.58 -27.18
C GLY A 733 21.69 16.64 -28.12
N THR A 734 22.68 15.74 -27.96
CA THR A 734 23.97 15.84 -28.66
C THR A 734 23.92 15.27 -30.08
N LYS A 735 23.25 14.12 -30.28
CA LYS A 735 23.13 13.44 -31.57
C LYS A 735 21.74 13.66 -32.17
N LEU A 736 21.67 14.06 -33.44
CA LEU A 736 20.39 14.24 -34.15
C LEU A 736 19.52 12.95 -34.15
N ALA A 737 20.15 11.78 -34.22
CA ALA A 737 19.45 10.49 -34.16
C ALA A 737 18.78 10.23 -32.80
N SER A 738 19.43 10.60 -31.69
CA SER A 738 18.85 10.45 -30.35
C SER A 738 17.74 11.46 -30.12
N LEU A 739 17.96 12.73 -30.49
CA LEU A 739 16.92 13.76 -30.40
C LEU A 739 15.66 13.41 -31.23
N LYS A 740 15.82 12.71 -32.36
CA LYS A 740 14.70 12.19 -33.16
C LYS A 740 14.04 10.95 -32.55
N ALA A 741 14.80 10.05 -31.93
CA ALA A 741 14.26 8.93 -31.16
C ALA A 741 13.40 9.45 -29.98
N LEU A 742 13.93 10.38 -29.20
CA LEU A 742 13.25 11.00 -28.07
C LEU A 742 11.97 11.72 -28.51
N GLN A 743 12.02 12.54 -29.58
CA GLN A 743 10.81 13.16 -30.16
C GLN A 743 9.76 12.12 -30.58
N ASN A 744 10.17 10.97 -31.12
CA ASN A 744 9.24 9.89 -31.44
C ASN A 744 8.61 9.27 -30.19
N VAL A 745 9.37 9.05 -29.11
CA VAL A 745 8.82 8.54 -27.83
C VAL A 745 7.75 9.50 -27.29
N TYR A 746 8.05 10.81 -27.17
CA TYR A 746 7.03 11.81 -26.76
C TYR A 746 5.82 11.84 -27.71
N ASP A 747 6.06 11.87 -29.03
CA ASP A 747 4.98 11.94 -30.04
C ASP A 747 4.14 10.65 -30.07
N VAL A 748 4.61 9.51 -29.52
CA VAL A 748 3.85 8.26 -29.36
C VAL A 748 3.15 8.20 -28.01
N THR A 749 3.85 8.43 -26.89
CA THR A 749 3.31 8.40 -25.53
C THR A 749 2.14 9.38 -25.35
N LEU A 750 2.22 10.59 -25.90
CA LEU A 750 1.14 11.58 -25.84
C LEU A 750 -0.12 11.23 -26.68
N LYS A 751 -0.12 10.10 -27.40
CA LYS A 751 -1.31 9.53 -28.06
C LYS A 751 -1.97 8.39 -27.25
N GLN A 752 -1.30 7.91 -26.21
CA GLN A 752 -1.80 6.87 -25.31
C GLN A 752 -2.78 7.48 -24.27
N PRO A 753 -3.64 6.68 -23.61
CA PRO A 753 -4.56 7.16 -22.57
C PRO A 753 -3.84 7.40 -21.23
N VAL A 754 -2.84 8.27 -21.23
CA VAL A 754 -2.02 8.64 -20.06
C VAL A 754 -2.48 9.93 -19.38
N PHE A 755 -2.10 10.11 -18.12
CA PHE A 755 -2.24 11.36 -17.36
C PHE A 755 -0.84 11.91 -17.03
N PRO A 756 -0.39 13.01 -17.69
CA PRO A 756 0.89 13.66 -17.39
C PRO A 756 0.91 14.31 -16.00
N VAL A 757 1.91 13.97 -15.16
CA VAL A 757 2.09 14.42 -13.76
C VAL A 757 3.57 14.71 -13.45
N TYR A 758 3.88 15.44 -12.38
CA TYR A 758 5.28 15.65 -11.98
C TYR A 758 5.89 14.39 -11.35
N THR A 759 7.21 14.27 -11.36
CA THR A 759 7.89 13.14 -10.71
C THR A 759 7.66 13.16 -9.21
N SER A 760 7.60 14.33 -8.57
CA SER A 760 7.20 14.43 -7.16
C SER A 760 5.76 13.99 -6.89
N ASP A 761 4.82 14.13 -7.82
CA ASP A 761 3.45 13.61 -7.67
C ASP A 761 3.44 12.07 -7.63
N PHE A 762 4.21 11.42 -8.51
CA PHE A 762 4.40 9.96 -8.49
C PHE A 762 5.06 9.48 -7.19
N ILE A 763 6.15 10.13 -6.76
CA ILE A 763 6.85 9.79 -5.52
C ILE A 763 5.91 9.88 -4.30
N GLN A 764 5.13 10.96 -4.18
CA GLN A 764 4.15 11.10 -3.09
C GLN A 764 3.09 9.97 -3.11
N LYS A 765 2.62 9.57 -4.29
CA LYS A 765 1.67 8.46 -4.45
C LYS A 765 2.25 7.12 -4.02
N VAL A 766 3.52 6.84 -4.35
CA VAL A 766 4.24 5.63 -3.90
C VAL A 766 4.39 5.60 -2.38
N LEU A 767 4.79 6.73 -1.78
CA LEU A 767 4.90 6.84 -0.32
C LEU A 767 3.55 6.61 0.36
N ASP A 768 2.48 7.28 -0.08
CA ASP A 768 1.13 7.08 0.48
C ASP A 768 0.61 5.64 0.29
N ALA A 769 0.94 4.97 -0.82
CA ALA A 769 0.54 3.58 -1.07
C ALA A 769 1.18 2.57 -0.13
N ARG A 770 2.37 2.86 0.43
CA ARG A 770 2.98 2.04 1.48
C ARG A 770 2.25 2.15 2.82
N HIS A 771 1.64 3.31 3.09
CA HIS A 771 0.91 3.57 4.35
C HIS A 771 -0.61 3.38 4.24
N ALA A 772 -1.18 3.15 3.07
CA ALA A 772 -2.64 3.01 2.93
C ALA A 772 -3.22 1.82 3.73
N SER A 773 -4.26 2.08 4.52
CA SER A 773 -4.99 1.06 5.26
C SER A 773 -6.16 0.51 4.47
N VAL A 774 -6.36 -0.80 4.53
CA VAL A 774 -7.50 -1.52 3.96
C VAL A 774 -8.05 -2.44 5.04
N ALA A 775 -9.33 -2.29 5.36
CA ALA A 775 -10.01 -3.06 6.40
C ALA A 775 -11.39 -3.51 5.94
N MET A 776 -11.91 -4.58 6.56
CA MET A 776 -13.25 -5.10 6.33
C MET A 776 -14.14 -4.75 7.53
N GLN A 777 -15.26 -4.06 7.30
CA GLN A 777 -16.30 -3.79 8.30
C GLN A 777 -17.67 -4.13 7.71
N GLU A 778 -18.38 -5.06 8.36
CA GLU A 778 -19.79 -5.43 8.06
C GLU A 778 -20.09 -5.81 6.58
N GLY A 779 -19.07 -6.16 5.80
CA GLY A 779 -19.16 -6.52 4.37
C GLY A 779 -18.65 -5.46 3.40
N GLN A 780 -18.32 -4.25 3.90
CA GLN A 780 -17.74 -3.16 3.13
C GLN A 780 -16.23 -3.03 3.39
N TRP A 781 -15.48 -2.61 2.35
CA TRP A 781 -14.07 -2.27 2.49
C TRP A 781 -13.92 -0.83 2.97
N GLN A 782 -13.40 -0.65 4.19
CA GLN A 782 -12.94 0.66 4.68
C GLN A 782 -11.52 0.90 4.18
N ILE A 783 -11.31 2.02 3.50
CA ILE A 783 -10.02 2.43 2.93
C ILE A 783 -9.63 3.77 3.53
N ARG A 784 -8.39 3.90 4.00
CA ARG A 784 -7.77 5.17 4.44
C ARG A 784 -6.39 5.34 3.81
N THR A 785 -6.05 6.55 3.41
CA THR A 785 -4.86 6.87 2.63
C THR A 785 -4.22 8.18 3.09
N GLY A 786 -3.07 8.53 2.49
CA GLY A 786 -2.51 9.88 2.59
C GLY A 786 -3.17 10.88 1.63
N ARG A 787 -2.38 11.82 1.11
CA ARG A 787 -2.86 13.00 0.37
C ARG A 787 -2.89 12.83 -1.15
N SER A 788 -2.27 11.77 -1.68
CA SER A 788 -1.88 11.62 -3.09
C SER A 788 -2.29 10.27 -3.71
N LEU A 789 -2.75 9.32 -2.90
CA LEU A 789 -3.30 8.06 -3.37
C LEU A 789 -4.84 8.14 -3.44
N ARG A 790 -5.39 8.05 -4.65
CA ARG A 790 -6.84 8.05 -4.91
C ARG A 790 -7.28 6.93 -5.87
N GLU A 791 -6.43 5.95 -6.13
CA GLU A 791 -6.69 4.85 -7.06
C GLU A 791 -6.42 3.50 -6.40
N PHE A 792 -7.36 2.57 -6.52
CA PHE A 792 -7.23 1.19 -6.03
C PHE A 792 -7.67 0.21 -7.11
N ARG A 793 -7.00 -0.93 -7.23
CA ARG A 793 -7.47 -2.04 -8.06
C ARG A 793 -8.30 -3.01 -7.21
N LEU A 794 -9.53 -3.25 -7.61
CA LEU A 794 -10.47 -4.18 -6.98
C LEU A 794 -10.12 -5.66 -7.27
N PRO A 795 -10.68 -6.61 -6.51
CA PRO A 795 -10.62 -8.03 -6.84
C PRO A 795 -11.08 -8.34 -8.28
N VAL A 796 -10.48 -9.36 -8.90
CA VAL A 796 -10.77 -9.74 -10.28
C VAL A 796 -12.19 -10.26 -10.39
N GLY A 797 -13.02 -9.58 -11.17
CA GLY A 797 -14.45 -9.90 -11.34
C GLY A 797 -15.40 -9.00 -10.57
N GLU A 798 -14.90 -8.02 -9.82
CA GLU A 798 -15.73 -7.07 -9.04
C GLU A 798 -15.74 -5.65 -9.66
N ILE A 799 -16.80 -4.90 -9.33
CA ILE A 799 -16.99 -3.46 -9.57
C ILE A 799 -17.55 -2.81 -8.27
N PRO A 800 -17.42 -1.50 -8.05
CA PRO A 800 -17.99 -0.88 -6.86
C PRO A 800 -19.50 -0.69 -7.00
N ASP A 801 -20.23 -0.88 -5.90
CA ASP A 801 -21.63 -0.44 -5.77
C ASP A 801 -21.66 1.07 -5.52
N LEU A 802 -22.06 1.88 -6.51
CA LEU A 802 -22.04 3.33 -6.38
C LEU A 802 -23.19 3.90 -5.54
N THR A 803 -24.20 3.08 -5.23
CA THR A 803 -25.34 3.43 -4.38
C THR A 803 -25.03 3.17 -2.90
N HIS A 804 -24.27 2.11 -2.60
CA HIS A 804 -23.92 1.73 -1.22
C HIS A 804 -22.49 2.09 -0.79
N SER A 805 -21.65 2.62 -1.69
CA SER A 805 -20.29 3.11 -1.36
C SER A 805 -20.26 4.61 -1.05
N SER A 806 -19.35 5.02 -0.18
CA SER A 806 -19.05 6.43 0.12
C SER A 806 -17.61 6.77 -0.28
N GLY A 807 -17.36 8.02 -0.68
CA GLY A 807 -16.05 8.48 -1.16
C GLY A 807 -15.64 8.02 -2.56
N VAL A 808 -16.47 7.25 -3.28
CA VAL A 808 -16.16 6.77 -4.64
C VAL A 808 -16.66 7.74 -5.73
N VAL A 809 -15.75 8.21 -6.59
CA VAL A 809 -16.03 9.09 -7.75
C VAL A 809 -16.53 8.28 -8.95
N GLY A 810 -16.01 7.06 -9.10
CA GLY A 810 -16.30 6.15 -10.21
C GLY A 810 -15.25 5.06 -10.36
N TYR A 811 -15.20 4.42 -11.53
CA TYR A 811 -14.31 3.29 -11.79
C TYR A 811 -14.04 3.06 -13.28
N LEU A 812 -12.99 2.31 -13.59
CA LEU A 812 -12.67 1.83 -14.94
C LEU A 812 -12.31 0.34 -14.91
N SER A 813 -13.13 -0.50 -15.53
CA SER A 813 -12.81 -1.91 -15.79
C SER A 813 -11.98 -2.06 -17.07
N VAL A 814 -10.83 -2.73 -16.97
CA VAL A 814 -9.92 -3.10 -18.07
C VAL A 814 -9.56 -4.60 -17.94
N PRO A 815 -8.90 -5.24 -18.94
CA PRO A 815 -8.61 -6.68 -18.88
C PRO A 815 -7.82 -7.14 -17.64
N GLY A 816 -6.97 -6.28 -17.07
CA GLY A 816 -6.21 -6.56 -15.85
C GLY A 816 -6.96 -6.36 -14.52
N GLY A 817 -8.20 -5.85 -14.54
CA GLY A 817 -9.02 -5.62 -13.34
C GLY A 817 -9.85 -4.33 -13.39
N THR A 818 -10.62 -4.07 -12.33
CA THR A 818 -11.34 -2.81 -12.13
C THR A 818 -10.52 -1.86 -11.26
N TYR A 819 -10.31 -0.63 -11.73
CA TYR A 819 -9.70 0.47 -11.00
C TYR A 819 -10.81 1.35 -10.41
N VAL A 820 -10.81 1.62 -9.10
CA VAL A 820 -11.82 2.42 -8.39
C VAL A 820 -11.21 3.72 -7.87
N HIS A 821 -11.88 4.82 -8.20
CA HIS A 821 -11.37 6.18 -8.03
C HIS A 821 -11.99 6.81 -6.77
N LEU A 822 -11.15 7.23 -5.83
CA LEU A 822 -11.56 7.84 -4.56
C LEU A 822 -11.56 9.37 -4.65
N GLY A 823 -12.54 10.02 -4.02
CA GLY A 823 -12.74 11.47 -4.07
C GLY A 823 -12.09 12.22 -2.91
N ASP A 824 -11.63 11.49 -1.90
CA ASP A 824 -10.88 12.00 -0.75
C ASP A 824 -9.98 10.91 -0.15
N ASP A 825 -9.33 11.19 0.97
CA ASP A 825 -8.38 10.27 1.64
C ASP A 825 -9.01 9.04 2.31
N GLN A 826 -10.33 9.01 2.50
CA GLN A 826 -11.08 7.87 3.03
C GLN A 826 -12.31 7.50 2.19
N ALA A 827 -12.66 6.21 2.17
CA ALA A 827 -13.83 5.67 1.46
C ALA A 827 -14.36 4.37 2.11
N SER A 828 -15.67 4.14 1.99
CA SER A 828 -16.30 2.82 2.23
C SER A 828 -16.74 2.25 0.90
N VAL A 829 -16.26 1.05 0.52
CA VAL A 829 -16.51 0.45 -0.79
C VAL A 829 -17.27 -0.87 -0.65
N SER A 830 -18.54 -0.86 -1.07
CA SER A 830 -19.32 -2.07 -1.36
C SER A 830 -18.95 -2.62 -2.75
N LEU A 831 -18.99 -3.93 -2.94
CA LEU A 831 -18.67 -4.60 -4.21
C LEU A 831 -19.87 -5.32 -4.81
N LEU A 832 -19.93 -5.34 -6.14
CA LEU A 832 -20.85 -6.12 -6.96
C LEU A 832 -20.06 -6.90 -8.01
N PRO A 833 -20.50 -8.11 -8.39
CA PRO A 833 -19.94 -8.82 -9.54
C PRO A 833 -20.01 -7.99 -10.83
N VAL A 834 -18.98 -8.06 -11.68
CA VAL A 834 -18.84 -7.29 -12.93
C VAL A 834 -19.95 -7.57 -13.98
N ASN A 835 -20.73 -8.65 -13.79
CA ASN A 835 -21.91 -8.98 -14.60
C ASN A 835 -23.25 -8.54 -13.97
N HIS A 836 -23.23 -7.84 -12.84
CA HIS A 836 -24.41 -7.22 -12.25
C HIS A 836 -24.96 -6.11 -13.17
N PRO A 837 -26.28 -5.88 -13.22
CA PRO A 837 -26.84 -4.70 -13.87
C PRO A 837 -26.17 -3.43 -13.36
N ALA A 838 -25.66 -2.61 -14.28
CA ALA A 838 -24.82 -1.48 -13.91
C ALA A 838 -25.64 -0.36 -13.25
N ASP A 839 -25.06 0.30 -12.24
CA ASP A 839 -25.73 1.32 -11.42
C ASP A 839 -26.19 2.52 -12.29
N PRO A 840 -27.45 3.00 -12.18
CA PRO A 840 -27.96 4.13 -12.97
C PRO A 840 -27.31 5.50 -12.65
N LEU A 841 -26.50 5.59 -11.59
CA LEU A 841 -25.79 6.81 -11.21
C LEU A 841 -24.65 7.15 -12.20
N PRO A 842 -24.59 8.39 -12.72
CA PRO A 842 -23.44 8.87 -13.48
C PRO A 842 -22.15 8.87 -12.64
N TYR A 843 -21.03 8.45 -13.23
CA TYR A 843 -19.73 8.37 -12.55
C TYR A 843 -18.55 8.70 -13.46
N VAL A 844 -17.44 9.14 -12.86
CA VAL A 844 -16.20 9.39 -13.59
C VAL A 844 -15.57 8.04 -13.96
N SER A 845 -15.53 7.74 -15.25
CA SER A 845 -14.96 6.51 -15.81
C SER A 845 -13.50 6.66 -16.25
N ALA A 846 -13.02 7.90 -16.35
CA ALA A 846 -11.61 8.26 -16.36
C ALA A 846 -11.42 9.78 -16.31
N ALA A 847 -10.26 10.26 -15.87
CA ALA A 847 -9.87 11.67 -15.98
C ALA A 847 -8.36 11.84 -16.20
N THR A 848 -7.93 12.95 -16.79
CA THR A 848 -6.51 13.38 -16.81
C THR A 848 -6.31 14.57 -15.87
N ALA A 849 -6.83 14.41 -14.67
CA ALA A 849 -6.81 15.36 -13.57
C ALA A 849 -6.95 14.62 -12.24
N TYR A 850 -6.40 15.21 -11.17
CA TYR A 850 -6.80 14.89 -9.81
C TYR A 850 -8.22 15.39 -9.57
N ILE A 851 -8.96 14.65 -8.74
CA ILE A 851 -10.33 14.96 -8.34
C ILE A 851 -10.37 15.00 -6.81
N THR A 852 -10.92 16.07 -6.25
CA THR A 852 -11.02 16.31 -4.81
C THR A 852 -12.37 16.92 -4.44
N HIS A 853 -12.73 16.90 -3.15
CA HIS A 853 -13.98 17.47 -2.62
C HIS A 853 -15.25 16.94 -3.31
N PHE A 854 -15.22 15.69 -3.79
CA PHE A 854 -16.31 15.07 -4.54
C PHE A 854 -17.61 14.98 -3.73
N LYS A 855 -18.72 15.37 -4.35
CA LYS A 855 -20.08 15.31 -3.78
C LYS A 855 -21.07 14.79 -4.83
N ARG A 856 -21.97 13.91 -4.39
CA ARG A 856 -23.09 13.37 -5.19
C ARG A 856 -24.40 13.89 -4.61
N GLN A 857 -25.34 14.26 -5.47
CA GLN A 857 -26.71 14.65 -5.09
C GLN A 857 -27.69 14.09 -6.14
N GLY A 858 -28.30 12.94 -5.82
CA GLY A 858 -29.06 12.16 -6.81
C GLY A 858 -28.17 11.75 -7.98
N ARG A 859 -28.65 11.91 -9.22
CA ARG A 859 -27.86 11.69 -10.44
C ARG A 859 -26.79 12.77 -10.67
N GLY A 860 -26.85 13.91 -9.98
CA GLY A 860 -25.85 14.99 -10.11
C GLY A 860 -24.57 14.73 -9.33
N ILE A 861 -23.44 15.23 -9.83
CA ILE A 861 -22.14 15.23 -9.12
C ILE A 861 -21.45 16.59 -9.24
N ARG A 862 -20.64 16.93 -8.23
CA ARG A 862 -19.78 18.11 -8.21
C ARG A 862 -18.42 17.76 -7.58
N PHE A 863 -17.34 18.30 -8.13
CA PHE A 863 -15.99 18.09 -7.62
C PHE A 863 -15.02 19.16 -8.11
N ASP A 864 -13.94 19.35 -7.36
CA ASP A 864 -12.78 20.11 -7.81
C ASP A 864 -11.91 19.23 -8.71
N ALA A 865 -11.43 19.78 -9.82
CA ALA A 865 -10.57 19.08 -10.77
C ALA A 865 -9.29 19.88 -11.10
N ARG A 866 -8.15 19.18 -11.18
CA ARG A 866 -6.84 19.80 -11.45
C ARG A 866 -5.97 18.89 -12.32
N GLY A 867 -5.58 19.34 -13.51
CA GLY A 867 -4.75 18.53 -14.41
C GLY A 867 -3.83 19.37 -15.31
N TYR A 868 -2.59 18.93 -15.46
CA TYR A 868 -1.50 19.76 -15.98
C TYR A 868 -1.48 19.94 -17.50
N TYR A 869 -2.01 18.98 -18.27
CA TYR A 869 -1.95 18.98 -19.74
C TYR A 869 -3.24 18.45 -20.36
N GLN A 870 -3.90 19.28 -21.16
CA GLN A 870 -5.16 18.99 -21.88
C GLN A 870 -6.19 18.22 -21.01
N PRO A 871 -6.49 18.69 -19.78
CA PRO A 871 -7.23 17.90 -18.82
C PRO A 871 -8.69 17.70 -19.24
N TYR A 872 -9.20 16.50 -18.95
CA TYR A 872 -10.59 16.13 -19.22
C TYR A 872 -11.12 15.14 -18.20
N VAL A 873 -12.45 15.02 -18.16
CA VAL A 873 -13.22 13.98 -17.47
C VAL A 873 -14.07 13.22 -18.50
N LEU A 874 -14.19 11.90 -18.34
CA LEU A 874 -15.09 11.02 -19.09
C LEU A 874 -16.14 10.42 -18.16
N LEU A 875 -17.41 10.77 -18.37
CA LEU A 875 -18.52 10.27 -17.57
C LEU A 875 -19.25 9.10 -18.24
N SER A 876 -19.36 7.99 -17.53
CA SER A 876 -20.26 6.88 -17.84
C SER A 876 -21.65 7.15 -17.28
N HIS A 877 -22.67 6.59 -17.94
CA HIS A 877 -24.09 6.66 -17.57
C HIS A 877 -24.68 8.09 -17.47
N ALA A 878 -23.92 9.09 -17.90
CA ALA A 878 -24.44 10.41 -18.24
C ALA A 878 -25.05 10.37 -19.65
N ASP A 879 -26.34 10.67 -19.75
CA ASP A 879 -27.08 10.77 -21.01
C ASP A 879 -27.11 12.23 -21.52
N HIS A 880 -27.71 12.48 -22.69
CA HIS A 880 -27.78 13.82 -23.28
C HIS A 880 -28.66 14.83 -22.50
N ALA A 881 -29.35 14.43 -21.42
CA ALA A 881 -30.01 15.34 -20.49
C ALA A 881 -29.11 15.78 -19.32
N CYS A 882 -27.85 15.30 -19.26
CA CYS A 882 -26.84 15.82 -18.34
C CYS A 882 -26.20 17.12 -18.87
N GLY A 883 -26.46 18.23 -18.17
CA GLY A 883 -25.75 19.50 -18.34
C GLY A 883 -24.41 19.53 -17.60
N PHE A 884 -23.51 20.41 -18.02
CA PHE A 884 -22.13 20.46 -17.53
C PHE A 884 -21.66 21.90 -17.33
N LYS A 885 -21.05 22.19 -16.17
CA LYS A 885 -20.42 23.48 -15.90
C LYS A 885 -18.96 23.33 -15.51
N VAL A 886 -18.17 24.31 -15.89
CA VAL A 886 -16.79 24.54 -15.44
C VAL A 886 -16.72 25.96 -14.90
N ASP A 887 -16.27 26.13 -13.65
CA ASP A 887 -16.20 27.42 -12.95
C ASP A 887 -17.53 28.20 -13.00
N GLY A 888 -18.64 27.46 -12.80
CA GLY A 888 -20.01 27.98 -12.86
C GLY A 888 -20.56 28.33 -14.25
N ARG A 889 -19.81 28.04 -15.33
CA ARG A 889 -20.22 28.34 -16.73
C ARG A 889 -20.58 27.07 -17.49
N GLU A 890 -21.73 27.08 -18.17
CA GLU A 890 -22.15 25.98 -19.04
C GLU A 890 -21.11 25.68 -20.13
N VAL A 891 -20.78 24.40 -20.31
CA VAL A 891 -19.87 23.89 -21.35
C VAL A 891 -20.55 22.78 -22.16
N GLN A 892 -20.08 22.59 -23.40
CA GLN A 892 -20.54 21.48 -24.23
C GLN A 892 -19.69 20.24 -23.98
N SER A 893 -20.34 19.10 -23.74
CA SER A 893 -19.68 17.79 -23.73
C SER A 893 -19.65 17.19 -25.15
N THR A 894 -18.75 16.24 -25.36
CA THR A 894 -18.64 15.46 -26.61
C THR A 894 -18.64 13.97 -26.28
N GLU A 895 -19.40 13.15 -26.99
CA GLU A 895 -19.33 11.68 -26.80
C GLU A 895 -17.98 11.12 -27.28
N ASP A 896 -17.42 10.13 -26.57
CA ASP A 896 -16.16 9.45 -26.94
C ASP A 896 -16.33 8.29 -27.94
N GLY A 897 -17.55 8.06 -28.44
CA GLY A 897 -17.92 6.93 -29.30
C GLY A 897 -18.08 5.60 -28.56
N LYS A 898 -18.09 5.62 -27.22
CA LYS A 898 -18.40 4.47 -26.35
C LYS A 898 -19.56 4.76 -25.40
N GLY A 899 -20.44 5.71 -25.72
CA GLY A 899 -21.56 6.12 -24.87
C GLY A 899 -21.13 6.89 -23.61
N ARG A 900 -19.96 7.54 -23.63
CA ARG A 900 -19.46 8.33 -22.49
C ARG A 900 -19.25 9.78 -22.87
N LEU A 901 -19.64 10.70 -21.98
CA LEU A 901 -19.55 12.14 -22.23
C LEU A 901 -18.21 12.69 -21.74
N LYS A 902 -17.46 13.31 -22.65
CA LYS A 902 -16.20 14.01 -22.36
C LYS A 902 -16.45 15.49 -22.11
N VAL A 903 -15.89 16.01 -21.02
CA VAL A 903 -15.71 17.46 -20.78
C VAL A 903 -14.22 17.74 -20.68
N SER A 904 -13.74 18.81 -21.32
CA SER A 904 -12.34 19.25 -21.27
C SER A 904 -12.27 20.69 -20.78
N PHE A 905 -11.23 21.03 -20.01
CA PHE A 905 -11.10 22.33 -19.33
C PHE A 905 -9.65 22.87 -19.43
N PRO A 906 -9.37 24.11 -18.99
CA PRO A 906 -8.02 24.68 -19.06
C PRO A 906 -6.98 23.89 -18.22
N PRO A 907 -5.70 23.86 -18.62
CA PRO A 907 -4.66 23.18 -17.86
C PRO A 907 -4.20 23.97 -16.63
N SER A 908 -4.06 23.25 -15.52
CA SER A 908 -3.54 23.74 -14.22
C SER A 908 -2.01 23.86 -14.24
N VAL A 909 -1.45 24.81 -15.01
CA VAL A 909 0.01 24.88 -15.24
C VAL A 909 0.79 25.19 -13.94
N GLY A 910 1.73 24.30 -13.56
CA GLY A 910 2.62 24.44 -12.40
C GLY A 910 2.01 23.97 -11.08
N GLU A 911 2.82 23.93 -10.00
CA GLU A 911 2.37 23.54 -8.65
C GLU A 911 1.26 24.45 -8.07
N GLN A 912 1.16 25.69 -8.55
CA GLN A 912 0.15 26.67 -8.13
C GLN A 912 -0.86 27.01 -9.25
N GLY A 913 -1.04 26.11 -10.22
CA GLY A 913 -2.06 26.25 -11.26
C GLY A 913 -3.49 26.23 -10.70
N PRO A 914 -4.48 26.80 -11.43
CA PRO A 914 -5.88 26.84 -10.98
C PRO A 914 -6.47 25.44 -10.74
N VAL A 915 -7.35 25.36 -9.75
CA VAL A 915 -8.29 24.25 -9.55
C VAL A 915 -9.62 24.68 -10.15
N HIS A 916 -10.28 23.77 -10.88
CA HIS A 916 -11.52 24.05 -11.61
C HIS A 916 -12.72 23.37 -10.94
N ASP A 917 -13.80 24.13 -10.75
CA ASP A 917 -15.05 23.64 -10.17
C ASP A 917 -15.89 22.98 -11.27
N ILE A 918 -16.08 21.66 -11.20
CA ILE A 918 -16.83 20.88 -12.19
C ILE A 918 -18.19 20.50 -11.60
N GLU A 919 -19.28 20.94 -12.23
CA GLU A 919 -20.64 20.50 -11.91
C GLU A 919 -21.28 19.70 -13.04
N VAL A 920 -21.95 18.61 -12.71
CA VAL A 920 -22.68 17.74 -13.64
C VAL A 920 -24.14 17.65 -13.16
N HIS A 921 -25.05 18.19 -13.98
CA HIS A 921 -26.46 18.33 -13.66
C HIS A 921 -27.29 17.42 -14.55
N CYS A 922 -27.54 16.19 -14.10
CA CYS A 922 -28.42 15.24 -14.79
C CYS A 922 -29.84 15.36 -14.24
N HIS A 923 -30.83 15.40 -15.14
CA HIS A 923 -32.24 15.31 -14.78
C HIS A 923 -32.68 13.84 -14.62
N ASP A 924 -33.72 13.61 -13.81
CA ASP A 924 -34.33 12.28 -13.60
C ASP A 924 -35.39 11.96 -14.67
#